data_AF-A0A0U5K3K2-F1
#
_entry.id   AF-A0A0U5K3K2-F1
#
_cell.length_a   1.000
_cell.length_b   1.000
_cell.length_c   1.000
_cell.angle_alpha   90.00
_cell.angle_beta   90.00
_cell.angle_gamma   90.00
#
_symmetry.space_group_name_H-M   'P 1'
#
loop_
_entity.id
_entity.type
_entity.pdbx_description
1 polymer ?
#
loop_
_entity_poly.entity_id
_entity_poly.type
_entity_poly.pdbx_seq_one_letter_code
_entity_poly.pdbx_strand_id
1 'polypeptide(L)'
;MRDAKKEEINNANNLSQDEKDELTKQVDQIADNAINAINGAKDDQTAKNAENKGIQDILDVKVPSLDEVKTNAKQAIADALESKTNEINTASNLDSATKQELINRANAEADTAIEKIDQATSNDQALAASQAGVDKILGIEVPTLADAKQSAIDAINDAFKQKETEINNASQLTSDEKQNLINQANSIADNAKDAINNATTNQSVEEAKNAGIEKINAINVPTTSATKDEAIKAIDDALTNKINEINNATNITAEEKANLIDEANNAANTAKDNITKATSDSEVATATTDGINAIANVTVPSLETAKDQAKNMIDDVLNEKKNEINNADNLSDSQKQDSINQATEEADQAKKNIDNATTNNDVQTAEDNGAQAIENVTVPSLDDAKKASTKVIDEVLKEKTAEINAATNLSNAEKDTLIKDATTAANTAKDNIAKATTNDAVKDTEADGVKAILDIKVPGREDQQKDTIAALDRALADKVSEIDNANNLSETTKQDLKQQAQAAYTTAVDNVNNAQTSAEINTARDNGVQAILDITVPTLTDAQDASITVVEQVRDAKKTQIEAAKNLTETQKEALKNQVGEIADKAIDNIKNATTDATVKDAETAGINEILNVTIPTLDAAKSDAKQAIADALTAKTAEINAAQNLTDVEKQSLIDQAQTEAAANKNIDAATTNDAAELAAKNGVQAILDIQVPTVEETRDQAKKNVDNALNSKKEEINNSNLSPAAKDALINEAEQAAENARTAIDNATTASAISEAEAAGIAAIENIKASNAPTESDNSSNHQANTETPTEDNSTSQDNNATQAPVQGNDTRADLTGSHGTNLTTGQQTEKATDTNSKETLPQTGNETERGLSIAGLAIASLLGLFGLSGLGKKRDYIN
;
A
#
# COMPACT_ATOMS: atom_id res chain seq x y z
N MET A 1 39.40 -172.48 94.78
CA MET A 1 38.85 -172.11 93.46
C MET A 1 38.55 -170.62 93.40
N ARG A 2 37.58 -170.11 94.20
CA ARG A 2 37.29 -168.67 94.40
C ARG A 2 38.52 -167.77 94.24
N ASP A 3 39.52 -167.97 95.09
CA ASP A 3 40.68 -167.08 95.21
C ASP A 3 41.55 -167.11 93.94
N ALA A 4 41.69 -168.28 93.30
CA ALA A 4 42.41 -168.41 92.03
C ALA A 4 41.68 -167.71 90.86
N LYS A 5 40.34 -167.70 90.85
CA LYS A 5 39.57 -166.97 89.84
C LYS A 5 39.57 -165.46 90.11
N LYS A 6 39.58 -165.04 91.38
CA LYS A 6 39.86 -163.64 91.75
C LYS A 6 41.27 -163.23 91.35
N GLU A 7 42.25 -164.11 91.48
CA GLU A 7 43.63 -163.87 91.06
C GLU A 7 43.75 -163.77 89.52
N GLU A 8 43.01 -164.60 88.77
CA GLU A 8 42.84 -164.47 87.32
C GLU A 8 42.28 -163.09 86.92
N ILE A 9 41.20 -162.63 87.58
CA ILE A 9 40.59 -161.31 87.37
C ILE A 9 41.55 -160.17 87.72
N ASN A 10 42.17 -160.21 88.90
CA ASN A 10 43.07 -159.14 89.35
C ASN A 10 44.34 -159.03 88.49
N ASN A 11 44.85 -160.16 87.98
CA ASN A 11 45.98 -160.21 87.05
C ASN A 11 45.58 -159.93 85.58
N ALA A 12 44.29 -159.78 85.25
CA ALA A 12 43.85 -159.40 83.91
C ALA A 12 44.21 -157.94 83.61
N ASN A 13 45.31 -157.71 82.90
CA ASN A 13 45.87 -156.36 82.70
C ASN A 13 45.05 -155.45 81.76
N ASN A 14 44.03 -155.98 81.07
CA ASN A 14 43.16 -155.21 80.19
C ASN A 14 41.95 -154.57 80.90
N LEU A 15 41.59 -155.08 82.08
CA LEU A 15 40.45 -154.59 82.84
C LEU A 15 40.82 -153.35 83.66
N SER A 16 39.89 -152.41 83.77
CA SER A 16 39.93 -151.33 84.77
C SER A 16 39.80 -151.90 86.19
N GLN A 17 40.12 -151.11 87.22
CA GLN A 17 39.94 -151.57 88.61
C GLN A 17 38.46 -151.80 88.93
N ASP A 18 37.55 -150.98 88.39
CA ASP A 18 36.11 -151.10 88.60
C ASP A 18 35.54 -152.38 87.97
N GLU A 19 36.02 -152.75 86.77
CA GLU A 19 35.71 -154.04 86.13
C GLU A 19 36.22 -155.23 86.95
N LYS A 20 37.45 -155.13 87.51
CA LYS A 20 38.04 -156.16 88.37
C LYS A 20 37.27 -156.35 89.66
N ASP A 21 36.86 -155.26 90.30
CA ASP A 21 36.17 -155.30 91.58
C ASP A 21 34.77 -155.94 91.43
N GLU A 22 34.02 -155.60 90.38
CA GLU A 22 32.69 -156.18 90.14
C GLU A 22 32.75 -157.67 89.76
N LEU A 23 33.71 -158.08 88.91
CA LEU A 23 33.94 -159.50 88.61
C LEU A 23 34.43 -160.29 89.84
N THR A 24 35.31 -159.70 90.65
CA THR A 24 35.81 -160.28 91.91
C THR A 24 34.66 -160.50 92.91
N LYS A 25 33.71 -159.56 92.97
CA LYS A 25 32.47 -159.61 93.76
C LYS A 25 31.48 -160.64 93.23
N GLN A 26 31.36 -160.81 91.91
CA GLN A 26 30.58 -161.89 91.29
C GLN A 26 31.13 -163.27 91.68
N VAL A 27 32.45 -163.46 91.64
CA VAL A 27 33.12 -164.71 92.07
C VAL A 27 32.89 -165.00 93.55
N ASP A 28 32.95 -163.99 94.43
CA ASP A 28 32.61 -164.17 95.86
C ASP A 28 31.19 -164.69 96.04
N GLN A 29 30.23 -164.02 95.42
CA GLN A 29 28.82 -164.32 95.63
C GLN A 29 28.46 -165.73 95.13
N ILE A 30 29.07 -166.20 94.05
CA ILE A 30 28.95 -167.58 93.58
C ILE A 30 29.62 -168.56 94.57
N ALA A 31 30.82 -168.26 95.07
CA ALA A 31 31.54 -169.12 95.99
C ALA A 31 30.84 -169.28 97.35
N ASP A 32 30.28 -168.21 97.89
CA ASP A 32 29.53 -168.26 99.16
C ASP A 32 28.19 -168.98 98.99
N ASN A 33 27.50 -168.80 97.86
CA ASN A 33 26.32 -169.61 97.51
C ASN A 33 26.65 -171.11 97.45
N ALA A 34 27.79 -171.47 96.85
CA ALA A 34 28.26 -172.85 96.80
C ALA A 34 28.58 -173.42 98.18
N ILE A 35 29.32 -172.68 99.02
CA ILE A 35 29.65 -173.10 100.40
C ILE A 35 28.38 -173.29 101.24
N ASN A 36 27.40 -172.41 101.11
CA ASN A 36 26.10 -172.55 101.78
C ASN A 36 25.34 -173.81 101.31
N ALA A 37 25.40 -174.15 100.01
CA ALA A 37 24.81 -175.37 99.48
C ALA A 37 25.52 -176.65 99.97
N ILE A 38 26.86 -176.64 100.07
CA ILE A 38 27.65 -177.74 100.64
C ILE A 38 27.29 -177.95 102.12
N ASN A 39 27.28 -176.87 102.92
CA ASN A 39 26.95 -176.92 104.34
C ASN A 39 25.50 -177.35 104.64
N GLY A 40 24.59 -177.18 103.68
CA GLY A 40 23.20 -177.62 103.76
C GLY A 40 22.95 -179.09 103.35
N ALA A 41 23.98 -179.80 102.86
CA ALA A 41 23.85 -181.18 102.40
C ALA A 41 23.61 -182.15 103.57
N LYS A 42 22.83 -183.21 103.31
CA LYS A 42 22.48 -184.26 104.31
C LYS A 42 23.25 -185.57 104.10
N ASP A 43 24.09 -185.62 103.06
CA ASP A 43 24.90 -186.74 102.65
C ASP A 43 26.09 -186.26 101.80
N ASP A 44 27.17 -187.05 101.79
CA ASP A 44 28.45 -186.72 101.14
C ASP A 44 28.33 -186.54 99.61
N GLN A 45 27.35 -187.17 98.97
CA GLN A 45 27.18 -187.10 97.51
C GLN A 45 26.50 -185.79 97.10
N THR A 46 25.48 -185.37 97.86
CA THR A 46 24.85 -184.05 97.71
C THR A 46 25.86 -182.94 97.97
N ALA A 47 26.72 -183.09 98.99
CA ALA A 47 27.81 -182.14 99.27
C ALA A 47 28.78 -182.01 98.08
N LYS A 48 29.27 -183.12 97.53
CA LYS A 48 30.16 -183.12 96.35
C LYS A 48 29.50 -182.61 95.07
N ASN A 49 28.20 -182.82 94.90
CA ASN A 49 27.48 -182.26 93.75
C ASN A 49 27.40 -180.72 93.85
N ALA A 50 27.18 -180.18 95.06
CA ALA A 50 27.20 -178.73 95.30
C ALA A 50 28.62 -178.13 95.14
N GLU A 51 29.65 -178.83 95.63
CA GLU A 51 31.07 -178.47 95.45
C GLU A 51 31.45 -178.39 93.97
N ASN A 52 31.18 -179.45 93.19
CA ASN A 52 31.48 -179.49 91.77
C ASN A 52 30.74 -178.41 90.97
N LYS A 53 29.45 -178.16 91.26
CA LYS A 53 28.71 -177.09 90.58
C LYS A 53 29.26 -175.71 90.94
N GLY A 54 29.53 -175.45 92.21
CA GLY A 54 30.11 -174.18 92.65
C GLY A 54 31.48 -173.89 92.05
N ILE A 55 32.30 -174.92 91.88
CA ILE A 55 33.57 -174.84 91.16
C ILE A 55 33.34 -174.46 89.68
N GLN A 56 32.38 -175.09 89.00
CA GLN A 56 32.06 -174.77 87.61
C GLN A 56 31.51 -173.35 87.46
N ASP A 57 30.55 -172.94 88.30
CA ASP A 57 29.94 -171.61 88.26
C ASP A 57 30.98 -170.49 88.46
N ILE A 58 32.03 -170.74 89.25
CA ILE A 58 33.17 -169.81 89.42
C ILE A 58 34.03 -169.76 88.14
N LEU A 59 34.33 -170.91 87.53
CA LEU A 59 35.11 -170.97 86.29
C LEU A 59 34.38 -170.28 85.12
N ASP A 60 33.06 -170.41 85.09
CA ASP A 60 32.15 -169.82 84.09
C ASP A 60 32.01 -168.29 84.23
N VAL A 61 32.56 -167.66 85.28
CA VAL A 61 32.70 -166.19 85.33
C VAL A 61 33.62 -165.73 84.21
N LYS A 62 33.03 -165.21 83.14
CA LYS A 62 33.75 -164.74 81.96
C LYS A 62 34.42 -163.40 82.24
N VAL A 63 35.75 -163.42 82.28
CA VAL A 63 36.58 -162.21 82.23
C VAL A 63 36.53 -161.66 80.79
N PRO A 64 36.03 -160.43 80.54
CA PRO A 64 36.00 -159.86 79.19
C PRO A 64 37.43 -159.71 78.64
N SER A 65 37.68 -160.23 77.45
CA SER A 65 38.98 -160.03 76.79
C SER A 65 39.01 -158.67 76.08
N LEU A 66 40.21 -158.08 76.03
CA LEU A 66 40.46 -156.87 75.26
C LEU A 66 40.07 -157.04 73.78
N ASP A 67 40.27 -158.24 73.24
CA ASP A 67 39.95 -158.57 71.85
C ASP A 67 38.43 -158.50 71.58
N GLU A 68 37.61 -158.97 72.52
CA GLU A 68 36.14 -158.90 72.42
C GLU A 68 35.64 -157.44 72.48
N VAL A 69 36.22 -156.61 73.36
CA VAL A 69 35.90 -155.19 73.42
C VAL A 69 36.37 -154.45 72.16
N LYS A 70 37.57 -154.77 71.64
CA LYS A 70 38.07 -154.22 70.36
C LYS A 70 37.20 -154.66 69.18
N THR A 71 36.71 -155.90 69.13
CA THR A 71 35.78 -156.35 68.09
C THR A 71 34.49 -155.53 68.11
N ASN A 72 33.88 -155.35 69.28
CA ASN A 72 32.64 -154.56 69.42
C ASN A 72 32.87 -153.07 69.09
N ALA A 73 34.00 -152.50 69.54
CA ALA A 73 34.41 -151.13 69.21
C ALA A 73 34.60 -150.92 67.70
N LYS A 74 35.22 -151.87 66.99
CA LYS A 74 35.35 -151.81 65.53
C LYS A 74 34.00 -151.97 64.82
N GLN A 75 33.09 -152.79 65.34
CA GLN A 75 31.74 -152.93 64.77
C GLN A 75 30.99 -151.59 64.84
N ALA A 76 31.04 -150.88 65.97
CA ALA A 76 30.41 -149.56 66.09
C ALA A 76 30.96 -148.52 65.11
N ILE A 77 32.26 -148.59 64.77
CA ILE A 77 32.85 -147.77 63.69
C ILE A 77 32.34 -148.19 62.31
N ALA A 78 32.23 -149.49 62.04
CA ALA A 78 31.69 -149.99 60.77
C ALA A 78 30.21 -149.60 60.59
N ASP A 79 29.39 -149.73 61.64
CA ASP A 79 27.98 -149.35 61.64
C ASP A 79 27.79 -147.84 61.40
N ALA A 80 28.63 -147.00 62.02
CA ALA A 80 28.63 -145.55 61.82
C ALA A 80 29.09 -145.16 60.40
N LEU A 81 30.12 -145.84 59.87
CA LEU A 81 30.61 -145.64 58.51
C LEU A 81 29.59 -146.06 57.46
N GLU A 82 28.93 -147.20 57.63
CA GLU A 82 27.85 -147.67 56.74
C GLU A 82 26.66 -146.69 56.77
N SER A 83 26.20 -146.31 57.98
CA SER A 83 25.14 -145.31 58.16
C SER A 83 25.45 -144.01 57.41
N LYS A 84 26.66 -143.47 57.59
CA LYS A 84 27.05 -142.20 56.94
C LYS A 84 27.26 -142.33 55.44
N THR A 85 27.82 -143.46 54.98
CA THR A 85 27.99 -143.77 53.56
C THR A 85 26.62 -143.90 52.87
N ASN A 86 25.60 -144.42 53.57
CA ASN A 86 24.23 -144.49 53.07
C ASN A 86 23.55 -143.11 53.03
N GLU A 87 23.76 -142.24 54.03
CA GLU A 87 23.33 -140.83 53.99
C GLU A 87 23.88 -140.10 52.76
N ILE A 88 25.20 -140.19 52.53
CA ILE A 88 25.88 -139.55 51.38
C ILE A 88 25.40 -140.13 50.04
N ASN A 89 25.28 -141.47 49.93
CA ASN A 89 24.84 -142.10 48.68
C ASN A 89 23.38 -141.76 48.33
N THR A 90 22.49 -141.68 49.33
CA THR A 90 21.07 -141.36 49.13
C THR A 90 20.78 -139.88 48.87
N ALA A 91 21.69 -138.96 49.22
CA ALA A 91 21.57 -137.52 48.94
C ALA A 91 21.45 -137.24 47.43
N SER A 92 20.23 -137.09 46.90
CA SER A 92 19.97 -137.01 45.44
C SER A 92 20.41 -135.70 44.79
N ASN A 93 20.75 -134.68 45.59
CA ASN A 93 21.16 -133.35 45.14
C ASN A 93 22.67 -133.23 44.84
N LEU A 94 23.48 -134.19 45.30
CA LEU A 94 24.93 -134.23 45.12
C LEU A 94 25.31 -135.09 43.90
N ASP A 95 26.30 -134.64 43.15
CA ASP A 95 26.94 -135.41 42.08
C ASP A 95 27.86 -136.53 42.63
N SER A 96 28.31 -137.41 41.74
CA SER A 96 29.13 -138.57 42.10
C SER A 96 30.52 -138.22 42.63
N ALA A 97 31.11 -137.08 42.26
CA ALA A 97 32.43 -136.67 42.74
C ALA A 97 32.33 -136.10 44.16
N THR A 98 31.37 -135.22 44.41
CA THR A 98 31.08 -134.66 45.75
C THR A 98 30.72 -135.78 46.74
N LYS A 99 29.95 -136.79 46.31
CA LYS A 99 29.69 -137.99 47.12
C LYS A 99 30.95 -138.78 47.43
N GLN A 100 31.80 -139.01 46.44
CA GLN A 100 33.04 -139.76 46.63
C GLN A 100 34.00 -139.04 47.59
N GLU A 101 34.08 -137.71 47.55
CA GLU A 101 34.88 -136.93 48.49
C GLU A 101 34.39 -137.07 49.95
N LEU A 102 33.08 -136.95 50.18
CA LEU A 102 32.48 -137.15 51.51
C LEU A 102 32.65 -138.60 52.02
N ILE A 103 32.53 -139.60 51.14
CA ILE A 103 32.78 -141.02 51.46
C ILE A 103 34.26 -141.25 51.79
N ASN A 104 35.19 -140.64 51.04
CA ASN A 104 36.63 -140.70 51.34
C ASN A 104 36.94 -140.07 52.72
N ARG A 105 36.28 -138.96 53.07
CA ARG A 105 36.40 -138.34 54.40
C ARG A 105 35.87 -139.25 55.52
N ALA A 106 34.76 -139.96 55.28
CA ALA A 106 34.20 -140.91 56.24
C ALA A 106 35.11 -142.13 56.46
N ASN A 107 35.62 -142.73 55.37
CA ASN A 107 36.57 -143.83 55.44
C ASN A 107 37.84 -143.44 56.23
N ALA A 108 38.42 -142.27 55.96
CA ALA A 108 39.65 -141.83 56.63
C ALA A 108 39.50 -141.66 58.16
N GLU A 109 38.34 -141.19 58.64
CA GLU A 109 38.07 -141.10 60.08
C GLU A 109 37.75 -142.47 60.70
N ALA A 110 37.13 -143.38 59.93
CA ALA A 110 36.94 -144.77 60.35
C ALA A 110 38.27 -145.54 60.47
N ASP A 111 39.16 -145.44 59.50
CA ASP A 111 40.52 -146.00 59.55
C ASP A 111 41.29 -145.46 60.77
N THR A 112 41.23 -144.14 60.98
CA THR A 112 41.85 -143.46 62.14
C THR A 112 41.29 -143.94 63.48
N ALA A 113 40.01 -144.30 63.55
CA ALA A 113 39.39 -144.85 64.75
C ALA A 113 39.77 -146.32 64.97
N ILE A 114 39.74 -147.14 63.91
CA ILE A 114 40.14 -148.55 63.94
C ILE A 114 41.59 -148.70 64.39
N GLU A 115 42.52 -147.86 63.90
CA GLU A 115 43.92 -147.87 64.32
C GLU A 115 44.06 -147.59 65.83
N LYS A 116 43.32 -146.60 66.37
CA LYS A 116 43.33 -146.30 67.81
C LYS A 116 42.72 -147.43 68.65
N ILE A 117 41.67 -148.08 68.16
CA ILE A 117 41.08 -149.26 68.80
C ILE A 117 42.10 -150.41 68.81
N ASP A 118 42.86 -150.62 67.74
CA ASP A 118 43.95 -151.62 67.72
C ASP A 118 45.09 -151.29 68.67
N GLN A 119 45.46 -150.02 68.80
CA GLN A 119 46.52 -149.55 69.72
C GLN A 119 46.10 -149.57 71.21
N ALA A 120 44.81 -149.61 71.54
CA ALA A 120 44.32 -149.60 72.91
C ALA A 120 44.88 -150.78 73.75
N THR A 121 45.26 -150.52 75.00
CA THR A 121 45.78 -151.54 75.94
C THR A 121 44.80 -151.91 77.06
N SER A 122 43.70 -151.17 77.21
CA SER A 122 42.59 -151.48 78.13
C SER A 122 41.24 -151.36 77.44
N ASN A 123 40.20 -151.93 78.07
CA ASN A 123 38.83 -151.88 77.58
C ASN A 123 38.33 -150.42 77.43
N ASP A 124 38.60 -149.56 78.41
CA ASP A 124 38.23 -148.14 78.39
C ASP A 124 38.82 -147.38 77.20
N GLN A 125 40.08 -147.66 76.84
CA GLN A 125 40.75 -147.00 75.71
C GLN A 125 40.12 -147.39 74.38
N ALA A 126 39.75 -148.67 74.21
CA ALA A 126 39.06 -149.14 73.00
C ALA A 126 37.66 -148.50 72.88
N LEU A 127 36.92 -148.38 73.99
CA LEU A 127 35.60 -147.76 74.02
C LEU A 127 35.66 -146.25 73.74
N ALA A 128 36.61 -145.53 74.34
CA ALA A 128 36.81 -144.09 74.11
C ALA A 128 37.28 -143.78 72.67
N ALA A 129 38.14 -144.63 72.11
CA ALA A 129 38.55 -144.54 70.71
C ALA A 129 37.37 -144.79 69.75
N SER A 130 36.49 -145.74 70.08
CA SER A 130 35.26 -146.00 69.35
C SER A 130 34.33 -144.79 69.34
N GLN A 131 33.98 -144.24 70.52
CA GLN A 131 33.06 -143.11 70.61
C GLN A 131 33.58 -141.90 69.81
N ALA A 132 34.85 -141.53 70.01
CA ALA A 132 35.46 -140.40 69.30
C ALA A 132 35.57 -140.60 67.77
N GLY A 133 35.56 -141.85 67.29
CA GLY A 133 35.45 -142.18 65.87
C GLY A 133 34.02 -142.06 65.34
N VAL A 134 33.04 -142.64 66.05
CA VAL A 134 31.61 -142.54 65.71
C VAL A 134 31.17 -141.08 65.62
N ASP A 135 31.49 -140.27 66.63
CA ASP A 135 31.12 -138.84 66.69
C ASP A 135 31.64 -138.06 65.47
N LYS A 136 32.89 -138.32 65.06
CA LYS A 136 33.51 -137.69 63.90
C LYS A 136 32.87 -138.12 62.57
N ILE A 137 32.63 -139.42 62.39
CA ILE A 137 32.04 -139.96 61.16
C ILE A 137 30.64 -139.40 60.97
N LEU A 138 29.81 -139.43 62.02
CA LEU A 138 28.44 -138.90 61.95
C LEU A 138 28.42 -137.37 61.79
N GLY A 139 29.40 -136.67 62.37
CA GLY A 139 29.63 -135.22 62.24
C GLY A 139 30.11 -134.72 60.86
N ILE A 140 30.29 -135.60 59.87
CA ILE A 140 30.56 -135.21 58.48
C ILE A 140 29.31 -134.52 57.91
N GLU A 141 29.33 -133.20 57.76
CA GLU A 141 28.24 -132.47 57.11
C GLU A 141 28.08 -132.91 55.64
N VAL A 142 26.82 -133.12 55.22
CA VAL A 142 26.40 -133.48 53.86
C VAL A 142 25.60 -132.29 53.29
N PRO A 143 26.10 -131.55 52.29
CA PRO A 143 25.47 -130.30 51.85
C PRO A 143 24.05 -130.50 51.30
N THR A 144 23.07 -129.76 51.84
CA THR A 144 21.68 -129.89 51.38
C THR A 144 21.40 -129.02 50.14
N LEU A 145 20.34 -129.37 49.42
CA LEU A 145 19.85 -128.55 48.30
C LEU A 145 19.23 -127.22 48.79
N ALA A 146 18.76 -127.15 50.05
CA ALA A 146 18.15 -125.95 50.60
C ALA A 146 19.21 -124.85 50.84
N ASP A 147 20.34 -125.22 51.45
CA ASP A 147 21.44 -124.29 51.74
C ASP A 147 22.06 -123.74 50.45
N ALA A 148 22.20 -124.60 49.44
CA ALA A 148 22.65 -124.21 48.10
C ALA A 148 21.68 -123.20 47.45
N LYS A 149 20.37 -123.47 47.48
CA LYS A 149 19.34 -122.57 46.93
C LYS A 149 19.30 -121.22 47.65
N GLN A 150 19.36 -121.22 48.98
CA GLN A 150 19.38 -119.99 49.78
C GLN A 150 20.61 -119.14 49.43
N SER A 151 21.80 -119.73 49.43
CA SER A 151 23.06 -119.06 49.06
C SER A 151 23.02 -118.47 47.64
N ALA A 152 22.38 -119.16 46.69
CA ALA A 152 22.21 -118.67 45.33
C ALA A 152 21.16 -117.55 45.21
N ILE A 153 20.06 -117.63 45.95
CA ILE A 153 19.03 -116.57 46.03
C ILE A 153 19.63 -115.29 46.64
N ASP A 154 20.46 -115.42 47.68
CA ASP A 154 21.12 -114.30 48.31
C ASP A 154 22.13 -113.63 47.37
N ALA A 155 22.91 -114.41 46.60
CA ALA A 155 23.78 -113.88 45.56
C ALA A 155 23.02 -113.14 44.44
N ILE A 156 21.82 -113.61 44.06
CA ILE A 156 20.93 -112.90 43.12
C ILE A 156 20.38 -111.61 43.73
N ASN A 157 19.98 -111.63 45.01
CA ASN A 157 19.52 -110.44 45.72
C ASN A 157 20.63 -109.38 45.81
N ASP A 158 21.88 -109.78 46.06
CA ASP A 158 23.01 -108.84 46.16
C ASP A 158 23.49 -108.32 44.79
N ALA A 159 23.40 -109.11 43.72
CA ALA A 159 23.60 -108.63 42.36
C ALA A 159 22.51 -107.62 41.96
N PHE A 160 21.24 -107.89 42.29
CA PHE A 160 20.13 -106.97 42.06
C PHE A 160 20.35 -105.64 42.79
N LYS A 161 20.64 -105.65 44.11
CA LYS A 161 20.92 -104.43 44.91
C LYS A 161 22.05 -103.60 44.32
N GLN A 162 23.10 -104.22 43.78
CA GLN A 162 24.21 -103.52 43.14
C GLN A 162 23.75 -102.79 41.86
N LYS A 163 23.02 -103.47 40.97
CA LYS A 163 22.48 -102.84 39.75
C LYS A 163 21.39 -101.80 40.05
N GLU A 164 20.55 -102.02 41.06
CA GLU A 164 19.61 -101.03 41.60
C GLU A 164 20.33 -99.78 42.12
N THR A 165 21.46 -99.95 42.82
CA THR A 165 22.30 -98.83 43.29
C THR A 165 22.93 -98.08 42.12
N GLU A 166 23.41 -98.79 41.09
CA GLU A 166 23.95 -98.21 39.84
C GLU A 166 22.90 -97.35 39.11
N ILE A 167 21.68 -97.87 38.94
CA ILE A 167 20.55 -97.17 38.31
C ILE A 167 20.14 -95.93 39.12
N ASN A 168 19.99 -96.05 40.44
CA ASN A 168 19.62 -94.92 41.30
C ASN A 168 20.66 -93.78 41.24
N ASN A 169 21.95 -94.13 41.19
CA ASN A 169 23.07 -93.19 41.09
C ASN A 169 23.23 -92.52 39.71
N ALA A 170 22.51 -92.95 38.66
CA ALA A 170 22.57 -92.34 37.34
C ALA A 170 21.94 -90.93 37.36
N SER A 171 22.73 -89.89 37.63
CA SER A 171 22.24 -88.55 37.97
C SER A 171 21.50 -87.81 36.85
N GLN A 172 21.65 -88.22 35.59
CA GLN A 172 21.02 -87.58 34.44
C GLN A 172 19.59 -88.08 34.14
N LEU A 173 19.33 -89.36 34.44
CA LEU A 173 18.06 -90.04 34.18
C LEU A 173 16.94 -89.51 35.09
N THR A 174 15.72 -89.45 34.56
CA THR A 174 14.52 -89.16 35.33
C THR A 174 14.15 -90.31 36.28
N SER A 175 13.31 -90.03 37.26
CA SER A 175 12.67 -91.02 38.14
C SER A 175 12.02 -92.16 37.37
N ASP A 176 11.42 -91.82 36.23
CA ASP A 176 10.61 -92.70 35.40
C ASP A 176 11.49 -93.62 34.55
N GLU A 177 12.55 -93.08 33.94
CA GLU A 177 13.63 -93.85 33.30
C GLU A 177 14.29 -94.83 34.28
N LYS A 178 14.60 -94.37 35.51
CA LYS A 178 15.17 -95.21 36.58
C LYS A 178 14.22 -96.33 37.01
N GLN A 179 12.95 -96.02 37.27
CA GLN A 179 11.98 -97.02 37.69
C GLN A 179 11.78 -98.08 36.60
N ASN A 180 11.78 -97.69 35.31
CA ASN A 180 11.72 -98.63 34.20
C ASN A 180 12.94 -99.57 34.13
N LEU A 181 14.15 -99.10 34.48
CA LEU A 181 15.34 -99.94 34.58
C LEU A 181 15.31 -100.85 35.83
N ILE A 182 14.86 -100.34 36.98
CA ILE A 182 14.70 -101.15 38.22
C ILE A 182 13.66 -102.25 38.03
N ASN A 183 12.55 -101.96 37.33
CA ASN A 183 11.52 -102.96 37.00
C ASN A 183 12.08 -104.09 36.11
N GLN A 184 12.94 -103.76 35.14
CA GLN A 184 13.63 -104.76 34.32
C GLN A 184 14.62 -105.59 35.15
N ALA A 185 15.40 -104.95 36.02
CA ALA A 185 16.34 -105.62 36.92
C ALA A 185 15.64 -106.58 37.89
N ASN A 186 14.52 -106.18 38.49
CA ASN A 186 13.77 -107.02 39.41
C ASN A 186 13.12 -108.20 38.67
N SER A 187 12.56 -107.97 37.48
CA SER A 187 12.02 -109.06 36.63
C SER A 187 13.09 -110.10 36.31
N ILE A 188 14.32 -109.68 35.95
CA ILE A 188 15.43 -110.61 35.70
C ILE A 188 15.85 -111.35 36.98
N ALA A 189 15.90 -110.66 38.13
CA ALA A 189 16.24 -111.27 39.41
C ALA A 189 15.20 -112.30 39.87
N ASP A 190 13.91 -112.02 39.72
CA ASP A 190 12.82 -112.95 40.08
C ASP A 190 12.81 -114.18 39.16
N ASN A 191 12.99 -114.00 37.85
CA ASN A 191 13.19 -115.13 36.92
C ASN A 191 14.40 -116.01 37.29
N ALA A 192 15.47 -115.42 37.86
CA ALA A 192 16.62 -116.18 38.33
C ALA A 192 16.34 -116.92 39.65
N LYS A 193 15.63 -116.30 40.60
CA LYS A 193 15.15 -116.96 41.83
C LYS A 193 14.25 -118.15 41.49
N ASP A 194 13.36 -118.02 40.52
CA ASP A 194 12.50 -119.12 40.06
C ASP A 194 13.31 -120.25 39.39
N ALA A 195 14.34 -119.93 38.60
CA ALA A 195 15.25 -120.95 38.07
C ALA A 195 15.98 -121.71 39.20
N ILE A 196 16.47 -121.01 40.22
CA ILE A 196 17.10 -121.60 41.41
C ILE A 196 16.08 -122.44 42.21
N ASN A 197 14.85 -121.97 42.39
CA ASN A 197 13.79 -122.71 43.08
C ASN A 197 13.41 -124.01 42.35
N ASN A 198 13.41 -124.02 41.02
CA ASN A 198 13.12 -125.20 40.20
C ASN A 198 14.31 -126.17 40.04
N ALA A 199 15.54 -125.75 40.35
CA ALA A 199 16.73 -126.60 40.28
C ALA A 199 16.65 -127.82 41.23
N THR A 200 17.20 -128.98 40.83
CA THR A 200 17.09 -130.25 41.57
C THR A 200 18.42 -130.80 42.09
N THR A 201 19.54 -130.25 41.63
CA THR A 201 20.90 -130.58 42.08
C THR A 201 21.69 -129.32 42.41
N ASN A 202 22.71 -129.44 43.25
CA ASN A 202 23.55 -128.30 43.64
C ASN A 202 24.25 -127.65 42.41
N GLN A 203 24.60 -128.44 41.39
CA GLN A 203 25.13 -127.93 40.12
C GLN A 203 24.10 -127.07 39.37
N SER A 204 22.86 -127.55 39.22
CA SER A 204 21.81 -126.79 38.51
C SER A 204 21.42 -125.49 39.23
N VAL A 205 21.60 -125.42 40.56
CA VAL A 205 21.48 -124.18 41.35
C VAL A 205 22.61 -123.20 41.00
N GLU A 206 23.86 -123.67 40.94
CA GLU A 206 25.04 -122.86 40.60
C GLU A 206 24.96 -122.29 39.17
N GLU A 207 24.52 -123.11 38.20
CA GLU A 207 24.29 -122.70 36.82
C GLU A 207 23.18 -121.62 36.72
N ALA A 208 22.06 -121.81 37.41
CA ALA A 208 20.97 -120.84 37.45
C ALA A 208 21.38 -119.50 38.10
N LYS A 209 22.15 -119.57 39.20
CA LYS A 209 22.73 -118.40 39.88
C LYS A 209 23.62 -117.59 38.92
N ASN A 210 24.58 -118.23 38.28
CA ASN A 210 25.55 -117.54 37.43
C ASN A 210 24.89 -116.91 36.18
N ALA A 211 23.97 -117.63 35.54
CA ALA A 211 23.19 -117.10 34.41
C ALA A 211 22.22 -115.97 34.82
N GLY A 212 21.77 -115.93 36.08
CA GLY A 212 20.99 -114.81 36.62
C GLY A 212 21.84 -113.56 36.85
N ILE A 213 22.99 -113.72 37.52
CA ILE A 213 23.94 -112.61 37.79
C ILE A 213 24.43 -111.99 36.47
N GLU A 214 24.77 -112.80 35.46
CA GLU A 214 25.17 -112.33 34.13
C GLU A 214 24.11 -111.41 33.50
N LYS A 215 22.84 -111.83 33.53
CA LYS A 215 21.72 -111.05 32.98
C LYS A 215 21.43 -109.76 33.75
N ILE A 216 21.58 -109.76 35.08
CA ILE A 216 21.44 -108.53 35.90
C ILE A 216 22.56 -107.55 35.54
N ASN A 217 23.80 -108.03 35.45
CA ASN A 217 24.96 -107.20 35.13
C ASN A 217 24.88 -106.60 33.72
N ALA A 218 24.32 -107.35 32.75
CA ALA A 218 24.15 -106.93 31.36
C ALA A 218 23.11 -105.81 31.15
N ILE A 219 22.39 -105.37 32.19
CA ILE A 219 21.47 -104.24 32.11
C ILE A 219 22.27 -102.94 31.93
N ASN A 220 22.16 -102.36 30.73
CA ASN A 220 22.76 -101.08 30.38
C ASN A 220 22.03 -99.93 31.10
N VAL A 221 22.76 -99.16 31.90
CA VAL A 221 22.29 -97.91 32.52
C VAL A 221 22.76 -96.74 31.63
N PRO A 222 21.85 -96.00 30.94
CA PRO A 222 22.25 -94.91 30.05
C PRO A 222 22.87 -93.72 30.80
N THR A 223 23.77 -93.00 30.13
CA THR A 223 24.47 -91.82 30.68
C THR A 223 23.80 -90.48 30.33
N THR A 224 22.80 -90.47 29.44
CA THR A 224 21.91 -89.33 29.16
C THR A 224 20.45 -89.77 29.27
N SER A 225 19.54 -88.79 29.38
CA SER A 225 18.10 -89.00 29.46
C SER A 225 17.46 -88.72 28.11
N ALA A 226 16.75 -89.69 27.53
CA ALA A 226 16.13 -89.53 26.22
C ALA A 226 15.02 -88.47 26.26
N THR A 227 14.23 -88.44 27.35
CA THR A 227 13.19 -87.43 27.58
C THR A 227 13.77 -86.01 27.58
N LYS A 228 14.95 -85.81 28.20
CA LYS A 228 15.62 -84.49 28.23
C LYS A 228 16.22 -84.11 26.88
N ASP A 229 16.83 -85.06 26.17
CA ASP A 229 17.44 -84.82 24.86
C ASP A 229 16.37 -84.39 23.82
N GLU A 230 15.19 -85.03 23.82
CA GLU A 230 14.04 -84.61 22.97
C GLU A 230 13.47 -83.25 23.37
N ALA A 231 13.33 -82.99 24.68
CA ALA A 231 12.85 -81.71 25.21
C ALA A 231 13.76 -80.52 24.87
N ILE A 232 15.09 -80.69 24.99
CA ILE A 232 16.07 -79.67 24.60
C ILE A 232 15.96 -79.36 23.10
N LYS A 233 15.77 -80.40 22.26
CA LYS A 233 15.56 -80.21 20.82
C LYS A 233 14.29 -79.41 20.51
N ALA A 234 13.19 -79.64 21.23
CA ALA A 234 11.96 -78.87 21.05
C ALA A 234 12.13 -77.38 21.38
N ILE A 235 12.96 -77.05 22.39
CA ILE A 235 13.37 -75.67 22.70
C ILE A 235 14.22 -75.06 21.58
N ASP A 236 15.17 -75.81 21.01
CA ASP A 236 15.99 -75.33 19.88
C ASP A 236 15.18 -75.10 18.59
N ASP A 237 14.21 -75.97 18.29
CA ASP A 237 13.28 -75.78 17.18
C ASP A 237 12.41 -74.51 17.37
N ALA A 238 11.90 -74.29 18.58
CA ALA A 238 11.10 -73.10 18.93
C ALA A 238 11.92 -71.80 18.86
N LEU A 239 13.14 -71.81 19.42
CA LEU A 239 14.09 -70.69 19.33
C LEU A 239 14.41 -70.35 17.88
N THR A 240 14.72 -71.36 17.07
CA THR A 240 15.02 -71.18 15.64
C THR A 240 13.87 -70.51 14.90
N ASN A 241 12.63 -70.92 15.17
CA ASN A 241 11.44 -70.30 14.57
C ASN A 241 11.26 -68.83 15.00
N LYS A 242 11.43 -68.50 16.29
CA LYS A 242 11.34 -67.12 16.78
C LYS A 242 12.47 -66.22 16.25
N ILE A 243 13.70 -66.73 16.15
CA ILE A 243 14.82 -66.02 15.53
C ILE A 243 14.54 -65.76 14.03
N ASN A 244 13.90 -66.69 13.32
CA ASN A 244 13.48 -66.47 11.93
C ASN A 244 12.36 -65.43 11.82
N GLU A 245 11.38 -65.42 12.73
CA GLU A 245 10.33 -64.40 12.82
C GLU A 245 10.93 -62.99 12.98
N ILE A 246 11.83 -62.81 13.96
CA ILE A 246 12.52 -61.54 14.24
C ILE A 246 13.39 -61.10 13.05
N ASN A 247 14.15 -62.02 12.43
CA ASN A 247 14.99 -61.68 11.29
C ASN A 247 14.18 -61.27 10.06
N ASN A 248 13.03 -61.91 9.81
CA ASN A 248 12.15 -61.59 8.68
C ASN A 248 11.31 -60.32 8.87
N ALA A 249 11.17 -59.81 10.10
CA ALA A 249 10.45 -58.57 10.37
C ALA A 249 11.08 -57.38 9.62
N THR A 250 10.38 -56.76 8.67
CA THR A 250 10.93 -55.67 7.85
C THR A 250 10.83 -54.29 8.50
N ASN A 251 10.04 -54.15 9.57
CA ASN A 251 9.68 -52.87 10.17
C ASN A 251 10.53 -52.45 11.38
N ILE A 252 11.43 -53.32 11.86
CA ILE A 252 12.34 -53.05 12.98
C ILE A 252 13.80 -53.03 12.54
N THR A 253 14.59 -52.21 13.21
CA THR A 253 16.03 -52.00 12.97
C THR A 253 16.88 -53.24 13.32
N ALA A 254 18.13 -53.23 12.88
CA ALA A 254 19.09 -54.30 13.22
C ALA A 254 19.40 -54.37 14.74
N GLU A 255 19.26 -53.25 15.46
CA GLU A 255 19.51 -53.17 16.91
C GLU A 255 18.33 -53.73 17.71
N GLU A 256 17.09 -53.37 17.35
CA GLU A 256 15.87 -54.00 17.90
C GLU A 256 15.86 -55.52 17.66
N LYS A 257 16.28 -55.97 16.47
CA LYS A 257 16.42 -57.40 16.16
C LYS A 257 17.44 -58.10 17.06
N ALA A 258 18.59 -57.48 17.32
CA ALA A 258 19.60 -58.06 18.20
C ALA A 258 19.04 -58.23 19.62
N ASN A 259 18.39 -57.20 20.16
CA ASN A 259 17.78 -57.25 21.51
C ASN A 259 16.72 -58.36 21.63
N LEU A 260 15.79 -58.47 20.66
CA LEU A 260 14.76 -59.52 20.65
C LEU A 260 15.36 -60.93 20.46
N ILE A 261 16.45 -61.06 19.70
CA ILE A 261 17.17 -62.34 19.55
C ILE A 261 17.84 -62.72 20.88
N ASP A 262 18.45 -61.77 21.60
CA ASP A 262 19.04 -62.02 22.91
C ASP A 262 17.98 -62.38 23.97
N GLU A 263 16.81 -61.73 23.96
CA GLU A 263 15.66 -62.13 24.82
C GLU A 263 15.21 -63.57 24.52
N ALA A 264 15.04 -63.94 23.25
CA ALA A 264 14.66 -65.29 22.86
C ALA A 264 15.71 -66.34 23.27
N ASN A 265 17.01 -66.03 23.10
CA ASN A 265 18.10 -66.89 23.56
C ASN A 265 18.10 -67.05 25.09
N ASN A 266 17.86 -65.98 25.84
CA ASN A 266 17.78 -66.03 27.31
C ASN A 266 16.58 -66.89 27.78
N ALA A 267 15.41 -66.77 27.13
CA ALA A 267 14.27 -67.64 27.40
C ALA A 267 14.58 -69.12 27.11
N ALA A 268 15.19 -69.41 25.97
CA ALA A 268 15.58 -70.77 25.58
C ALA A 268 16.65 -71.38 26.50
N ASN A 269 17.67 -70.63 26.87
CA ASN A 269 18.69 -71.06 27.83
C ASN A 269 18.05 -71.37 29.19
N THR A 270 17.17 -70.49 29.69
CA THR A 270 16.42 -70.73 30.94
C THR A 270 15.60 -72.02 30.89
N ALA A 271 14.96 -72.31 29.76
CA ALA A 271 14.20 -73.55 29.56
C ALA A 271 15.08 -74.81 29.58
N LYS A 272 16.22 -74.80 28.86
CA LYS A 272 17.19 -75.92 28.87
C LYS A 272 17.78 -76.16 30.26
N ASP A 273 18.04 -75.08 31.00
CA ASP A 273 18.50 -75.15 32.39
C ASP A 273 17.46 -75.85 33.29
N ASN A 274 16.17 -75.55 33.09
CA ASN A 274 15.08 -76.18 33.84
C ASN A 274 14.86 -77.64 33.43
N ILE A 275 14.91 -77.97 32.13
CA ILE A 275 14.87 -79.36 31.62
C ILE A 275 16.03 -80.20 32.20
N THR A 276 17.22 -79.62 32.29
CA THR A 276 18.40 -80.28 32.86
C THR A 276 18.18 -80.61 34.34
N LYS A 277 17.62 -79.66 35.10
CA LYS A 277 17.34 -79.78 36.55
C LYS A 277 16.14 -80.67 36.87
N ALA A 278 15.22 -80.88 35.94
CA ALA A 278 14.02 -81.70 36.13
C ALA A 278 14.39 -83.14 36.56
N THR A 279 13.61 -83.69 37.50
CA THR A 279 13.88 -85.00 38.11
C THR A 279 12.93 -86.10 37.62
N SER A 280 11.78 -85.73 37.06
CA SER A 280 10.76 -86.62 36.49
C SER A 280 10.41 -86.23 35.05
N ASP A 281 9.85 -87.16 34.27
CA ASP A 281 9.40 -86.87 32.90
C ASP A 281 8.32 -85.77 32.86
N SER A 282 7.48 -85.68 33.91
CA SER A 282 6.45 -84.64 34.04
C SER A 282 7.02 -83.24 34.27
N GLU A 283 8.15 -83.12 34.98
CA GLU A 283 8.86 -81.84 35.15
C GLU A 283 9.55 -81.43 33.85
N VAL A 284 10.11 -82.37 33.09
CA VAL A 284 10.67 -82.12 31.75
C VAL A 284 9.59 -81.59 30.80
N ALA A 285 8.42 -82.23 30.75
CA ALA A 285 7.29 -81.79 29.92
C ALA A 285 6.79 -80.38 30.30
N THR A 286 6.75 -80.07 31.60
CA THR A 286 6.37 -78.74 32.10
C THR A 286 7.40 -77.68 31.69
N ALA A 287 8.70 -77.91 31.97
CA ALA A 287 9.78 -77.01 31.61
C ALA A 287 9.90 -76.77 30.09
N THR A 288 9.59 -77.79 29.28
CA THR A 288 9.51 -77.66 27.82
C THR A 288 8.36 -76.74 27.40
N THR A 289 7.17 -76.94 27.97
CA THR A 289 5.96 -76.15 27.67
C THR A 289 6.14 -74.68 28.05
N ASP A 290 6.61 -74.43 29.28
CA ASP A 290 6.87 -73.08 29.77
C ASP A 290 7.99 -72.39 28.98
N GLY A 291 9.01 -73.14 28.56
CA GLY A 291 10.09 -72.64 27.70
C GLY A 291 9.62 -72.22 26.31
N ILE A 292 8.81 -73.05 25.64
CA ILE A 292 8.21 -72.72 24.34
C ILE A 292 7.31 -71.47 24.48
N ASN A 293 6.50 -71.39 25.53
CA ASN A 293 5.67 -70.22 25.80
C ASN A 293 6.50 -68.95 26.07
N ALA A 294 7.59 -69.05 26.83
CA ALA A 294 8.49 -67.92 27.10
C ALA A 294 9.17 -67.40 25.82
N ILE A 295 9.61 -68.29 24.93
CA ILE A 295 10.15 -67.92 23.61
C ILE A 295 9.06 -67.29 22.73
N ALA A 296 7.85 -67.85 22.70
CA ALA A 296 6.73 -67.33 21.91
C ALA A 296 6.32 -65.91 22.32
N ASN A 297 6.38 -65.61 23.63
CA ASN A 297 6.06 -64.31 24.22
C ASN A 297 7.07 -63.18 23.89
N VAL A 298 8.20 -63.48 23.25
CA VAL A 298 9.09 -62.45 22.68
C VAL A 298 8.41 -61.85 21.45
N THR A 299 7.70 -60.74 21.62
CA THR A 299 6.87 -60.13 20.57
C THR A 299 7.66 -59.19 19.67
N VAL A 300 7.59 -59.40 18.35
CA VAL A 300 8.01 -58.39 17.35
C VAL A 300 7.02 -57.21 17.38
N PRO A 301 7.47 -55.96 17.54
CA PRO A 301 6.60 -54.78 17.48
C PRO A 301 5.88 -54.64 16.12
N SER A 302 4.60 -54.28 16.16
CA SER A 302 3.76 -54.14 14.96
C SER A 302 3.83 -52.74 14.35
N LEU A 303 4.14 -52.66 13.05
CA LEU A 303 4.15 -51.40 12.29
C LEU A 303 2.78 -50.71 12.29
N GLU A 304 1.69 -51.47 12.15
CA GLU A 304 0.34 -50.89 12.08
C GLU A 304 -0.07 -50.28 13.43
N THR A 305 0.32 -50.93 14.53
CA THR A 305 0.08 -50.41 15.88
C THR A 305 0.85 -49.12 16.13
N ALA A 306 2.10 -49.03 15.67
CA ALA A 306 2.87 -47.79 15.71
C ALA A 306 2.19 -46.68 14.88
N LYS A 307 1.71 -46.99 13.66
CA LYS A 307 0.99 -46.03 12.80
C LYS A 307 -0.27 -45.51 13.46
N ASP A 308 -1.07 -46.36 14.10
CA ASP A 308 -2.28 -45.96 14.79
C ASP A 308 -1.97 -45.08 16.02
N GLN A 309 -0.92 -45.39 16.78
CA GLN A 309 -0.48 -44.55 17.90
C GLN A 309 -0.04 -43.15 17.41
N ALA A 310 0.81 -43.08 16.38
CA ALA A 310 1.28 -41.83 15.80
C ALA A 310 0.14 -40.97 15.22
N LYS A 311 -0.85 -41.58 14.55
CA LYS A 311 -2.04 -40.89 14.04
C LYS A 311 -2.85 -40.23 15.15
N ASN A 312 -3.03 -40.91 16.29
CA ASN A 312 -3.73 -40.35 17.44
C ASN A 312 -2.96 -39.17 18.06
N MET A 313 -1.63 -39.28 18.19
CA MET A 313 -0.80 -38.17 18.70
C MET A 313 -0.81 -36.95 17.77
N ILE A 314 -0.86 -37.15 16.45
CA ILE A 314 -1.10 -36.07 15.48
C ILE A 314 -2.49 -35.44 15.63
N ASP A 315 -3.54 -36.21 15.93
CA ASP A 315 -4.87 -35.66 16.24
C ASP A 315 -4.89 -34.86 17.55
N ASP A 316 -4.19 -35.32 18.60
CA ASP A 316 -4.09 -34.59 19.87
C ASP A 316 -3.36 -33.25 19.70
N VAL A 317 -2.20 -33.23 19.02
CA VAL A 317 -1.47 -31.98 18.70
C VAL A 317 -2.31 -31.04 17.83
N LEU A 318 -3.05 -31.57 16.85
CA LEU A 318 -3.99 -30.79 16.04
C LEU A 318 -5.13 -30.20 16.88
N ASN A 319 -5.63 -30.92 17.88
CA ASN A 319 -6.68 -30.43 18.78
C ASN A 319 -6.15 -29.35 19.74
N GLU A 320 -4.93 -29.50 20.28
CA GLU A 320 -4.28 -28.44 21.05
C GLU A 320 -4.07 -27.18 20.20
N LYS A 321 -3.59 -27.32 18.96
CA LYS A 321 -3.41 -26.19 18.03
C LYS A 321 -4.72 -25.51 17.66
N LYS A 322 -5.78 -26.29 17.43
CA LYS A 322 -7.15 -25.76 17.24
C LYS A 322 -7.65 -25.00 18.47
N ASN A 323 -7.31 -25.45 19.68
CA ASN A 323 -7.66 -24.73 20.91
C ASN A 323 -6.86 -23.42 21.07
N GLU A 324 -5.57 -23.39 20.72
CA GLU A 324 -4.76 -22.15 20.66
C GLU A 324 -5.42 -21.11 19.74
N ILE A 325 -5.73 -21.50 18.50
CA ILE A 325 -6.33 -20.61 17.49
C ILE A 325 -7.74 -20.16 17.91
N ASN A 326 -8.58 -21.05 18.43
CA ASN A 326 -9.92 -20.69 18.88
C ASN A 326 -9.92 -19.69 20.05
N ASN A 327 -8.96 -19.83 20.97
CA ASN A 327 -8.78 -18.93 22.12
C ASN A 327 -8.06 -17.61 21.77
N ALA A 328 -7.62 -17.41 20.52
CA ALA A 328 -6.98 -16.17 20.10
C ALA A 328 -8.02 -15.03 19.92
N ASP A 329 -8.27 -14.27 20.98
CA ASP A 329 -9.26 -13.17 21.01
C ASP A 329 -9.05 -12.06 19.96
N ASN A 330 -7.85 -11.97 19.37
CA ASN A 330 -7.51 -10.97 18.36
C ASN A 330 -7.77 -11.40 16.90
N LEU A 331 -8.10 -12.68 16.64
CA LEU A 331 -8.49 -13.17 15.32
C LEU A 331 -10.01 -13.10 15.14
N SER A 332 -10.47 -12.77 13.93
CA SER A 332 -11.86 -13.01 13.53
C SER A 332 -12.13 -14.47 13.19
N ASP A 333 -13.41 -14.88 13.16
CA ASP A 333 -13.81 -16.26 12.88
C ASP A 333 -13.26 -16.79 11.53
N SER A 334 -13.14 -15.92 10.52
CA SER A 334 -12.52 -16.30 9.24
C SER A 334 -11.02 -16.59 9.39
N GLN A 335 -10.28 -15.73 10.12
CA GLN A 335 -8.85 -15.93 10.38
C GLN A 335 -8.60 -17.18 11.22
N LYS A 336 -9.48 -17.46 12.19
CA LYS A 336 -9.47 -18.71 12.96
C LYS A 336 -9.67 -19.90 12.04
N GLN A 337 -10.67 -19.85 11.17
CA GLN A 337 -10.93 -20.93 10.21
C GLN A 337 -9.76 -21.16 9.24
N ASP A 338 -9.12 -20.10 8.74
CA ASP A 338 -7.97 -20.21 7.83
C ASP A 338 -6.75 -20.86 8.52
N SER A 339 -6.38 -20.44 9.73
CA SER A 339 -5.31 -21.09 10.51
C SER A 339 -5.67 -22.53 10.92
N ILE A 340 -6.96 -22.81 11.22
CA ILE A 340 -7.46 -24.16 11.54
C ILE A 340 -7.41 -25.08 10.30
N ASN A 341 -7.70 -24.55 9.11
CA ASN A 341 -7.55 -25.28 7.86
C ASN A 341 -6.07 -25.63 7.64
N GLN A 342 -5.16 -24.66 7.76
CA GLN A 342 -3.73 -24.87 7.57
C GLN A 342 -3.15 -25.92 8.55
N ALA A 343 -3.51 -25.85 9.84
CA ALA A 343 -3.13 -26.87 10.82
C ALA A 343 -3.69 -28.26 10.47
N THR A 344 -4.91 -28.33 9.92
CA THR A 344 -5.54 -29.60 9.49
C THR A 344 -4.87 -30.15 8.23
N GLU A 345 -4.42 -29.32 7.29
CA GLU A 345 -3.68 -29.75 6.10
C GLU A 345 -2.30 -30.35 6.46
N GLU A 346 -1.56 -29.72 7.38
CA GLU A 346 -0.30 -30.28 7.89
C GLU A 346 -0.51 -31.60 8.64
N ALA A 347 -1.58 -31.72 9.44
CA ALA A 347 -1.93 -32.97 10.11
C ALA A 347 -2.34 -34.08 9.13
N ASP A 348 -3.12 -33.77 8.09
CA ASP A 348 -3.46 -34.71 7.02
C ASP A 348 -2.23 -35.10 6.19
N GLN A 349 -1.21 -34.24 6.09
CA GLN A 349 0.06 -34.60 5.45
C GLN A 349 0.95 -35.45 6.36
N ALA A 350 0.98 -35.18 7.67
CA ALA A 350 1.63 -36.02 8.67
C ALA A 350 1.06 -37.45 8.66
N LYS A 351 -0.28 -37.60 8.67
CA LYS A 351 -0.95 -38.91 8.59
C LYS A 351 -0.61 -39.66 7.31
N LYS A 352 -0.55 -38.98 6.15
CA LYS A 352 -0.06 -39.59 4.89
C LYS A 352 1.41 -40.03 4.99
N ASN A 353 2.27 -39.27 5.66
CA ASN A 353 3.67 -39.66 5.86
C ASN A 353 3.77 -40.91 6.75
N ILE A 354 2.97 -40.97 7.83
CA ILE A 354 2.82 -42.15 8.70
C ILE A 354 2.27 -43.35 7.93
N ASP A 355 1.26 -43.18 7.07
CA ASP A 355 0.73 -44.26 6.22
C ASP A 355 1.79 -44.80 5.24
N ASN A 356 2.63 -43.93 4.69
CA ASN A 356 3.73 -44.30 3.77
C ASN A 356 4.96 -44.90 4.48
N ALA A 357 5.09 -44.77 5.80
CA ALA A 357 6.22 -45.29 6.57
C ALA A 357 6.32 -46.83 6.47
N THR A 358 7.54 -47.36 6.33
CA THR A 358 7.79 -48.81 6.18
C THR A 358 8.48 -49.45 7.38
N THR A 359 9.05 -48.65 8.28
CA THR A 359 9.60 -49.07 9.58
C THR A 359 9.01 -48.26 10.73
N ASN A 360 9.10 -48.77 11.95
CA ASN A 360 8.64 -48.08 13.16
C ASN A 360 9.41 -46.75 13.37
N ASN A 361 10.69 -46.72 12.97
CA ASN A 361 11.51 -45.51 13.02
C ASN A 361 11.08 -44.46 11.97
N ASP A 362 10.62 -44.90 10.79
CA ASP A 362 10.00 -43.99 9.81
C ASP A 362 8.67 -43.42 10.34
N VAL A 363 7.90 -44.21 11.10
CA VAL A 363 6.67 -43.75 11.76
C VAL A 363 6.97 -42.66 12.79
N GLN A 364 7.90 -42.89 13.73
CA GLN A 364 8.31 -41.86 14.70
C GLN A 364 8.85 -40.62 13.99
N THR A 365 9.66 -40.79 12.94
CA THR A 365 10.16 -39.66 12.14
C THR A 365 9.02 -38.89 11.47
N ALA A 366 7.96 -39.56 11.00
CA ALA A 366 6.80 -38.90 10.40
C ALA A 366 5.89 -38.22 11.45
N GLU A 367 5.79 -38.79 12.65
CA GLU A 367 5.13 -38.21 13.83
C GLU A 367 5.82 -36.92 14.28
N ASP A 368 7.13 -36.98 14.59
CA ASP A 368 7.94 -35.86 15.09
C ASP A 368 7.88 -34.65 14.13
N ASN A 369 8.10 -34.90 12.83
CA ASN A 369 8.03 -33.85 11.80
C ASN A 369 6.60 -33.32 11.61
N GLY A 370 5.59 -34.18 11.75
CA GLY A 370 4.18 -33.81 11.63
C GLY A 370 3.68 -32.93 12.77
N ALA A 371 3.99 -33.32 14.01
CA ALA A 371 3.69 -32.53 15.20
C ALA A 371 4.37 -31.15 15.13
N GLN A 372 5.64 -31.12 14.73
CA GLN A 372 6.38 -29.87 14.53
C GLN A 372 5.81 -29.01 13.38
N ALA A 373 5.30 -29.60 12.30
CA ALA A 373 4.65 -28.85 11.23
C ALA A 373 3.36 -28.15 11.72
N ILE A 374 2.52 -28.87 12.49
CA ILE A 374 1.30 -28.33 13.10
C ILE A 374 1.62 -27.23 14.13
N GLU A 375 2.61 -27.44 15.00
CA GLU A 375 3.04 -26.46 16.01
C GLU A 375 3.54 -25.17 15.36
N ASN A 376 4.27 -25.27 14.24
CA ASN A 376 4.77 -24.14 13.45
C ASN A 376 3.69 -23.32 12.71
N VAL A 377 2.42 -23.76 12.66
CA VAL A 377 1.34 -22.94 12.09
C VAL A 377 1.18 -21.69 12.96
N THR A 378 1.47 -20.53 12.37
CA THR A 378 1.53 -19.27 13.11
C THR A 378 0.14 -18.72 13.42
N VAL A 379 -0.09 -18.35 14.68
CA VAL A 379 -1.26 -17.58 15.10
C VAL A 379 -0.94 -16.09 14.92
N PRO A 380 -1.64 -15.33 14.03
CA PRO A 380 -1.26 -13.95 13.73
C PRO A 380 -1.39 -13.00 14.92
N SER A 381 -0.25 -12.47 15.36
CA SER A 381 -0.10 -11.55 16.51
C SER A 381 -0.70 -10.16 16.25
N LEU A 382 -1.52 -9.69 17.19
CA LEU A 382 -2.09 -8.33 17.18
C LEU A 382 -1.01 -7.24 17.23
N ASP A 383 0.09 -7.50 17.95
CA ASP A 383 1.18 -6.52 18.08
C ASP A 383 1.97 -6.39 16.77
N ASP A 384 2.14 -7.48 16.03
CA ASP A 384 2.81 -7.45 14.73
C ASP A 384 1.92 -6.86 13.62
N ALA A 385 0.60 -7.11 13.68
CA ALA A 385 -0.37 -6.37 12.88
C ALA A 385 -0.28 -4.85 13.13
N LYS A 386 -0.29 -4.42 14.40
CA LYS A 386 -0.18 -2.99 14.78
C LYS A 386 1.12 -2.34 14.30
N LYS A 387 2.26 -3.05 14.40
CA LYS A 387 3.55 -2.59 13.87
C LYS A 387 3.50 -2.43 12.35
N ALA A 388 2.94 -3.40 11.63
CA ALA A 388 2.84 -3.37 10.17
C ALA A 388 1.98 -2.18 9.70
N SER A 389 0.77 -2.02 10.24
CA SER A 389 -0.13 -0.92 9.90
C SER A 389 0.44 0.45 10.30
N THR A 390 1.11 0.55 11.45
CA THR A 390 1.83 1.79 11.85
C THR A 390 2.90 2.16 10.83
N LYS A 391 3.66 1.18 10.30
CA LYS A 391 4.66 1.40 9.25
C LYS A 391 4.02 1.85 7.93
N VAL A 392 2.88 1.29 7.52
CA VAL A 392 2.15 1.74 6.32
C VAL A 392 1.73 3.21 6.48
N ILE A 393 1.20 3.60 7.65
CA ILE A 393 0.85 4.99 7.95
C ILE A 393 2.07 5.92 7.93
N ASP A 394 3.24 5.48 8.42
CA ASP A 394 4.49 6.25 8.31
C ASP A 394 4.98 6.41 6.87
N GLU A 395 4.85 5.37 6.03
CA GLU A 395 5.23 5.43 4.63
C GLU A 395 4.30 6.34 3.81
N VAL A 396 2.99 6.26 4.02
CA VAL A 396 2.00 7.15 3.36
C VAL A 396 2.14 8.60 3.86
N LEU A 397 2.39 8.84 5.15
CA LEU A 397 2.70 10.18 5.67
C LEU A 397 3.96 10.76 5.01
N LYS A 398 5.00 9.95 4.86
CA LYS A 398 6.27 10.35 4.23
C LYS A 398 6.08 10.69 2.75
N GLU A 399 5.31 9.89 2.01
CA GLU A 399 4.99 10.17 0.60
C GLU A 399 4.15 11.44 0.46
N LYS A 400 3.11 11.62 1.28
CA LYS A 400 2.29 12.85 1.28
C LYS A 400 3.09 14.09 1.67
N THR A 401 4.01 13.95 2.63
CA THR A 401 4.95 15.01 3.01
C THR A 401 5.91 15.35 1.86
N ALA A 402 6.33 14.37 1.05
CA ALA A 402 7.14 14.61 -0.14
C ALA A 402 6.35 15.32 -1.26
N GLU A 403 5.10 14.92 -1.50
CA GLU A 403 4.16 15.59 -2.42
C GLU A 403 4.00 17.09 -2.07
N ILE A 404 3.69 17.39 -0.80
CA ILE A 404 3.52 18.77 -0.31
C ILE A 404 4.82 19.57 -0.45
N ASN A 405 5.98 18.99 -0.11
CA ASN A 405 7.27 19.67 -0.24
C ASN A 405 7.64 19.95 -1.70
N ALA A 406 7.34 19.01 -2.62
CA ALA A 406 7.62 19.12 -4.04
C ALA A 406 6.71 20.12 -4.78
N ALA A 407 5.54 20.46 -4.25
CA ALA A 407 4.64 21.46 -4.82
C ALA A 407 5.33 22.83 -4.95
N THR A 408 5.73 23.23 -6.16
CA THR A 408 6.50 24.46 -6.40
C THR A 408 5.66 25.74 -6.31
N ASN A 409 4.34 25.64 -6.42
CA ASN A 409 3.43 26.76 -6.28
C ASN A 409 3.31 27.23 -4.82
N LEU A 410 3.14 26.31 -3.87
CA LEU A 410 2.83 26.62 -2.47
C LEU A 410 3.98 27.33 -1.74
N SER A 411 3.65 28.32 -0.92
CA SER A 411 4.58 28.92 0.05
C SER A 411 4.91 27.98 1.21
N ASN A 412 6.01 28.25 1.92
CA ASN A 412 6.42 27.43 3.07
C ASN A 412 5.34 27.36 4.16
N ALA A 413 4.58 28.44 4.40
CA ALA A 413 3.52 28.44 5.43
C ALA A 413 2.31 27.57 5.03
N GLU A 414 1.96 27.52 3.74
CA GLU A 414 0.94 26.59 3.22
C GLU A 414 1.43 25.13 3.33
N LYS A 415 2.71 24.88 3.03
CA LYS A 415 3.33 23.56 3.20
C LYS A 415 3.38 23.09 4.65
N ASP A 416 3.85 23.93 5.57
CA ASP A 416 3.90 23.64 7.01
C ASP A 416 2.51 23.32 7.56
N THR A 417 1.47 23.99 7.07
CA THR A 417 0.07 23.71 7.43
C THR A 417 -0.38 22.34 6.93
N LEU A 418 -0.22 22.04 5.64
CA LEU A 418 -0.62 20.75 5.07
C LEU A 418 0.17 19.57 5.64
N ILE A 419 1.46 19.75 5.93
CA ILE A 419 2.31 18.72 6.58
C ILE A 419 1.85 18.47 8.01
N LYS A 420 1.45 19.53 8.74
CA LYS A 420 0.88 19.41 10.09
C LYS A 420 -0.45 18.65 10.06
N ASP A 421 -1.33 18.97 9.11
CA ASP A 421 -2.62 18.27 8.97
C ASP A 421 -2.43 16.80 8.60
N ALA A 422 -1.49 16.48 7.69
CA ALA A 422 -1.12 15.10 7.37
C ALA A 422 -0.53 14.36 8.58
N THR A 423 0.33 15.02 9.36
CA THR A 423 0.87 14.47 10.61
C THR A 423 -0.23 14.24 11.65
N THR A 424 -1.23 15.10 11.72
CA THR A 424 -2.39 14.93 12.61
C THR A 424 -3.28 13.76 12.18
N ALA A 425 -3.55 13.60 10.87
CA ALA A 425 -4.27 12.45 10.33
C ALA A 425 -3.53 11.13 10.62
N ALA A 426 -2.22 11.09 10.34
CA ALA A 426 -1.38 9.93 10.62
C ALA A 426 -1.30 9.56 12.11
N ASN A 427 -1.15 10.55 13.00
CA ASN A 427 -1.16 10.28 14.45
C ASN A 427 -2.53 9.77 14.92
N THR A 428 -3.64 10.31 14.37
CA THR A 428 -5.00 9.82 14.67
C THR A 428 -5.19 8.37 14.22
N ALA A 429 -4.66 8.00 13.05
CA ALA A 429 -4.65 6.62 12.57
C ALA A 429 -3.86 5.69 13.49
N LYS A 430 -2.63 6.06 13.87
CA LYS A 430 -1.79 5.29 14.81
C LYS A 430 -2.44 5.11 16.17
N ASP A 431 -3.08 6.16 16.70
CA ASP A 431 -3.85 6.10 17.94
C ASP A 431 -5.02 5.13 17.84
N ASN A 432 -5.66 5.00 16.68
CA ASN A 432 -6.77 4.06 16.47
C ASN A 432 -6.27 2.61 16.26
N ILE A 433 -5.21 2.43 15.49
CA ILE A 433 -4.46 1.15 15.37
C ILE A 433 -4.03 0.66 16.77
N ALA A 434 -3.50 1.55 17.62
CA ALA A 434 -3.10 1.21 18.99
C ALA A 434 -4.29 0.73 19.85
N LYS A 435 -5.48 1.32 19.69
CA LYS A 435 -6.72 0.95 20.42
C LYS A 435 -7.39 -0.32 19.88
N ALA A 436 -7.20 -0.67 18.60
CA ALA A 436 -7.83 -1.83 17.99
C ALA A 436 -7.52 -3.13 18.74
N THR A 437 -8.52 -3.98 18.96
CA THR A 437 -8.39 -5.23 19.74
C THR A 437 -8.30 -6.49 18.87
N THR A 438 -8.57 -6.38 17.58
CA THR A 438 -8.48 -7.49 16.61
C THR A 438 -7.64 -7.10 15.39
N ASN A 439 -7.12 -8.09 14.69
CA ASN A 439 -6.29 -7.91 13.50
C ASN A 439 -7.06 -7.21 12.36
N ASP A 440 -8.36 -7.48 12.24
CA ASP A 440 -9.22 -6.82 11.25
C ASP A 440 -9.49 -5.36 11.63
N ALA A 441 -9.76 -5.05 12.90
CA ALA A 441 -9.92 -3.66 13.35
C ALA A 441 -8.63 -2.84 13.19
N VAL A 442 -7.45 -3.47 13.30
CA VAL A 442 -6.16 -2.85 12.95
C VAL A 442 -6.10 -2.51 11.46
N LYS A 443 -6.58 -3.42 10.59
CA LYS A 443 -6.55 -3.26 9.13
C LYS A 443 -7.59 -2.26 8.60
N ASP A 444 -8.76 -2.20 9.23
CA ASP A 444 -9.77 -1.18 8.95
C ASP A 444 -9.25 0.22 9.35
N THR A 445 -8.62 0.34 10.52
CA THR A 445 -8.03 1.62 10.98
C THR A 445 -6.77 2.03 10.22
N GLU A 446 -6.04 1.07 9.62
CA GLU A 446 -5.03 1.33 8.58
C GLU A 446 -5.67 1.96 7.34
N ALA A 447 -6.70 1.32 6.78
CA ALA A 447 -7.35 1.78 5.55
C ALA A 447 -7.98 3.17 5.69
N ASP A 448 -8.72 3.41 6.78
CA ASP A 448 -9.27 4.73 7.12
C ASP A 448 -8.15 5.77 7.32
N GLY A 449 -7.04 5.38 7.95
CA GLY A 449 -5.89 6.25 8.20
C GLY A 449 -5.16 6.66 6.92
N VAL A 450 -4.88 5.70 6.04
CA VAL A 450 -4.29 5.93 4.71
C VAL A 450 -5.20 6.85 3.91
N LYS A 451 -6.51 6.58 3.90
CA LYS A 451 -7.50 7.44 3.23
C LYS A 451 -7.49 8.87 3.78
N ALA A 452 -7.48 9.04 5.10
CA ALA A 452 -7.48 10.35 5.75
C ALA A 452 -6.23 11.19 5.43
N ILE A 453 -5.06 10.57 5.21
CA ILE A 453 -3.84 11.26 4.78
C ILE A 453 -3.91 11.62 3.29
N LEU A 454 -4.40 10.72 2.44
CA LEU A 454 -4.48 10.93 0.99
C LEU A 454 -5.56 11.96 0.58
N ASP A 455 -6.68 12.02 1.30
CA ASP A 455 -7.76 13.00 1.09
C ASP A 455 -7.33 14.46 1.32
N ILE A 456 -6.18 14.71 1.96
CA ILE A 456 -5.61 16.05 2.14
C ILE A 456 -5.20 16.60 0.78
N LYS A 457 -5.99 17.55 0.27
CA LYS A 457 -5.72 18.21 -1.01
C LYS A 457 -4.51 19.13 -0.92
N VAL A 458 -3.55 18.92 -1.81
CA VAL A 458 -2.51 19.89 -2.15
C VAL A 458 -3.08 20.82 -3.23
N PRO A 459 -3.30 22.12 -2.97
CA PRO A 459 -3.95 23.01 -3.95
C PRO A 459 -3.13 23.16 -5.24
N GLY A 460 -3.80 23.02 -6.39
CA GLY A 460 -3.17 23.26 -7.69
C GLY A 460 -2.96 24.75 -7.96
N ARG A 461 -1.95 25.08 -8.79
CA ARG A 461 -1.73 26.47 -9.25
C ARG A 461 -2.98 27.02 -9.95
N GLU A 462 -3.64 26.19 -10.76
CA GLU A 462 -4.82 26.56 -11.55
C GLU A 462 -6.04 26.92 -10.70
N ASP A 463 -6.29 26.21 -9.58
CA ASP A 463 -7.37 26.53 -8.63
C ASP A 463 -7.17 27.94 -8.04
N GLN A 464 -5.95 28.24 -7.58
CA GLN A 464 -5.62 29.53 -6.98
C GLN A 464 -5.58 30.68 -7.99
N GLN A 465 -5.17 30.40 -9.23
CA GLN A 465 -5.28 31.37 -10.36
C GLN A 465 -6.75 31.69 -10.66
N LYS A 466 -7.62 30.68 -10.71
CA LYS A 466 -9.06 30.84 -10.96
C LYS A 466 -9.77 31.67 -9.89
N ASP A 467 -9.55 31.36 -8.61
CA ASP A 467 -10.12 32.14 -7.50
C ASP A 467 -9.59 33.59 -7.47
N THR A 468 -8.36 33.79 -7.95
CA THR A 468 -7.73 35.12 -8.08
C THR A 468 -8.30 35.93 -9.24
N ILE A 469 -8.50 35.32 -10.42
CA ILE A 469 -9.16 35.95 -11.56
C ILE A 469 -10.60 36.35 -11.18
N ALA A 470 -11.31 35.51 -10.44
CA ALA A 470 -12.64 35.82 -9.90
C ALA A 470 -12.67 37.00 -8.90
N ALA A 471 -11.52 37.48 -8.39
CA ALA A 471 -11.43 38.73 -7.64
C ALA A 471 -11.20 39.94 -8.57
N LEU A 472 -10.39 39.78 -9.62
CA LEU A 472 -10.18 40.79 -10.66
C LEU A 472 -11.46 41.03 -11.48
N ASP A 473 -12.26 39.99 -11.74
CA ASP A 473 -13.58 40.07 -12.37
C ASP A 473 -14.52 41.02 -11.61
N ARG A 474 -14.53 40.93 -10.27
CA ARG A 474 -15.34 41.81 -9.42
C ARG A 474 -14.82 43.24 -9.45
N ALA A 475 -13.51 43.44 -9.29
CA ALA A 475 -12.91 44.77 -9.37
C ALA A 475 -13.20 45.47 -10.71
N LEU A 476 -13.13 44.74 -11.83
CA LEU A 476 -13.53 45.25 -13.14
C LEU A 476 -15.03 45.56 -13.21
N ALA A 477 -15.90 44.65 -12.76
CA ALA A 477 -17.34 44.84 -12.79
C ALA A 477 -17.81 46.02 -11.92
N ASP A 478 -17.22 46.19 -10.74
CA ASP A 478 -17.47 47.32 -9.84
C ASP A 478 -17.01 48.65 -10.50
N LYS A 479 -15.83 48.66 -11.12
CA LYS A 479 -15.29 49.86 -11.81
C LYS A 479 -16.06 50.22 -13.08
N VAL A 480 -16.47 49.23 -13.88
CA VAL A 480 -17.38 49.44 -15.02
C VAL A 480 -18.71 49.99 -14.54
N SER A 481 -19.24 49.50 -13.41
CA SER A 481 -20.46 50.03 -12.80
C SER A 481 -20.30 51.48 -12.31
N GLU A 482 -19.15 51.86 -11.76
CA GLU A 482 -18.82 53.25 -11.41
C GLU A 482 -18.89 54.17 -12.64
N ILE A 483 -18.26 53.74 -13.75
CA ILE A 483 -18.23 54.47 -15.03
C ILE A 483 -19.63 54.55 -15.67
N ASP A 484 -20.41 53.47 -15.64
CA ASP A 484 -21.77 53.45 -16.20
C ASP A 484 -22.72 54.39 -15.44
N ASN A 485 -22.61 54.45 -14.11
CA ASN A 485 -23.40 55.35 -13.27
C ASN A 485 -22.97 56.83 -13.32
N ALA A 486 -21.85 57.16 -13.96
CA ALA A 486 -21.38 58.53 -14.15
C ALA A 486 -22.25 59.29 -15.17
N ASN A 487 -23.44 59.73 -14.76
CA ASN A 487 -24.44 60.38 -15.63
C ASN A 487 -23.99 61.71 -16.26
N ASN A 488 -22.89 62.28 -15.78
CA ASN A 488 -22.21 63.46 -16.32
C ASN A 488 -21.27 63.18 -17.50
N LEU A 489 -21.00 61.90 -17.81
CA LEU A 489 -20.06 61.51 -18.88
C LEU A 489 -20.79 61.00 -20.11
N SER A 490 -20.29 61.39 -21.27
CA SER A 490 -20.74 60.94 -22.58
C SER A 490 -20.39 59.48 -22.81
N GLU A 491 -21.12 58.84 -23.72
CA GLU A 491 -20.88 57.43 -24.04
C GLU A 491 -19.48 57.18 -24.62
N THR A 492 -18.88 58.17 -25.29
CA THR A 492 -17.48 58.13 -25.73
C THR A 492 -16.53 58.07 -24.54
N THR A 493 -16.61 59.05 -23.62
CA THR A 493 -15.76 59.09 -22.41
C THR A 493 -15.96 57.84 -21.54
N LYS A 494 -17.18 57.31 -21.45
CA LYS A 494 -17.46 56.03 -20.77
C LYS A 494 -16.80 54.85 -21.46
N GLN A 495 -16.82 54.77 -22.80
CA GLN A 495 -16.14 53.70 -23.53
C GLN A 495 -14.61 53.77 -23.38
N ASP A 496 -14.02 54.96 -23.41
CA ASP A 496 -12.58 55.14 -23.21
C ASP A 496 -12.14 54.74 -21.78
N LEU A 497 -12.93 55.06 -20.76
CA LEU A 497 -12.68 54.63 -19.37
C LEU A 497 -12.90 53.13 -19.18
N LYS A 498 -13.96 52.54 -19.76
CA LYS A 498 -14.19 51.08 -19.76
C LYS A 498 -13.04 50.34 -20.46
N GLN A 499 -12.49 50.89 -21.55
CA GLN A 499 -11.37 50.30 -22.28
C GLN A 499 -10.06 50.37 -21.47
N GLN A 500 -9.82 51.46 -20.72
CA GLN A 500 -8.71 51.54 -19.76
C GLN A 500 -8.85 50.51 -18.63
N ALA A 501 -10.05 50.36 -18.05
CA ALA A 501 -10.31 49.35 -17.01
C ALA A 501 -10.11 47.92 -17.54
N GLN A 502 -10.59 47.64 -18.76
CA GLN A 502 -10.39 46.35 -19.43
C GLN A 502 -8.90 46.07 -19.71
N ALA A 503 -8.10 47.08 -20.07
CA ALA A 503 -6.66 46.93 -20.28
C ALA A 503 -5.90 46.66 -18.97
N ALA A 504 -6.23 47.37 -17.88
CA ALA A 504 -5.68 47.13 -16.55
C ALA A 504 -6.01 45.71 -16.05
N TYR A 505 -7.26 45.30 -16.17
CA TYR A 505 -7.70 43.92 -15.89
C TYR A 505 -6.94 42.88 -16.72
N THR A 506 -6.77 43.10 -18.02
CA THR A 506 -6.08 42.13 -18.90
C THR A 506 -4.63 41.97 -18.48
N THR A 507 -3.96 43.08 -18.14
CA THR A 507 -2.58 43.09 -17.61
C THR A 507 -2.49 42.36 -16.27
N ALA A 508 -3.48 42.53 -15.39
CA ALA A 508 -3.55 41.83 -14.11
C ALA A 508 -3.74 40.30 -14.29
N VAL A 509 -4.63 39.89 -15.19
CA VAL A 509 -4.86 38.47 -15.52
C VAL A 509 -3.62 37.83 -16.14
N ASP A 510 -2.92 38.52 -17.04
CA ASP A 510 -1.66 38.04 -17.60
C ASP A 510 -0.58 37.89 -16.52
N ASN A 511 -0.48 38.83 -15.57
CA ASN A 511 0.43 38.69 -14.42
C ASN A 511 0.07 37.49 -13.53
N VAL A 512 -1.22 37.24 -13.29
CA VAL A 512 -1.70 36.05 -12.53
C VAL A 512 -1.42 34.75 -13.28
N ASN A 513 -1.55 34.72 -14.61
CA ASN A 513 -1.27 33.56 -15.45
C ASN A 513 0.24 33.22 -15.48
N ASN A 514 1.08 34.25 -15.54
CA ASN A 514 2.55 34.15 -15.58
C ASN A 514 3.19 33.87 -14.21
N ALA A 515 2.54 34.24 -13.11
CA ALA A 515 3.01 33.97 -11.74
C ALA A 515 3.26 32.47 -11.50
N GLN A 516 4.41 32.13 -10.91
CA GLN A 516 4.84 30.73 -10.73
C GLN A 516 4.45 30.19 -9.34
N THR A 517 4.39 31.08 -8.35
CA THR A 517 4.10 30.76 -6.95
C THR A 517 2.81 31.42 -6.44
N SER A 518 2.25 30.86 -5.37
CA SER A 518 1.12 31.40 -4.62
C SER A 518 1.36 32.83 -4.14
N ALA A 519 2.60 33.17 -3.76
CA ALA A 519 2.97 34.52 -3.34
C ALA A 519 2.91 35.53 -4.50
N GLU A 520 3.38 35.15 -5.69
CA GLU A 520 3.30 35.97 -6.90
C GLU A 520 1.86 36.12 -7.40
N ILE A 521 1.04 35.06 -7.33
CA ILE A 521 -0.40 35.11 -7.67
C ILE A 521 -1.13 36.11 -6.77
N ASN A 522 -0.91 36.06 -5.45
CA ASN A 522 -1.47 37.04 -4.52
C ASN A 522 -0.96 38.46 -4.81
N THR A 523 0.32 38.63 -5.12
CA THR A 523 0.90 39.95 -5.44
C THR A 523 0.34 40.51 -6.76
N ALA A 524 0.14 39.67 -7.76
CA ALA A 524 -0.49 40.04 -9.04
C ALA A 524 -1.97 40.41 -8.88
N ARG A 525 -2.70 39.74 -7.98
CA ARG A 525 -4.06 40.14 -7.58
C ARG A 525 -4.06 41.55 -7.01
N ASP A 526 -3.27 41.80 -5.97
CA ASP A 526 -3.40 43.02 -5.17
C ASP A 526 -2.94 44.25 -5.99
N ASN A 527 -1.86 44.11 -6.75
CA ASN A 527 -1.44 45.11 -7.73
C ASN A 527 -2.49 45.33 -8.84
N GLY A 528 -3.14 44.26 -9.31
CA GLY A 528 -4.15 44.31 -10.36
C GLY A 528 -5.46 44.97 -9.93
N VAL A 529 -5.94 44.65 -8.74
CA VAL A 529 -7.10 45.32 -8.13
C VAL A 529 -6.81 46.81 -7.92
N GLN A 530 -5.62 47.15 -7.40
CA GLN A 530 -5.23 48.56 -7.23
C GLN A 530 -5.19 49.30 -8.58
N ALA A 531 -4.59 48.71 -9.62
CA ALA A 531 -4.50 49.31 -10.94
C ALA A 531 -5.87 49.51 -11.64
N ILE A 532 -6.90 48.74 -11.29
CA ILE A 532 -8.28 48.95 -11.75
C ILE A 532 -8.95 50.08 -10.92
N LEU A 533 -8.72 50.12 -9.60
CA LEU A 533 -9.28 51.15 -8.71
C LEU A 533 -8.74 52.55 -9.01
N ASP A 534 -7.44 52.67 -9.31
CA ASP A 534 -6.71 53.92 -9.57
C ASP A 534 -7.17 54.68 -10.84
N ILE A 535 -8.07 54.10 -11.64
CA ILE A 535 -8.63 54.74 -12.83
C ILE A 535 -9.64 55.80 -12.42
N THR A 536 -9.23 57.08 -12.41
CA THR A 536 -10.10 58.21 -12.08
C THR A 536 -11.27 58.34 -13.06
N VAL A 537 -12.50 58.37 -12.54
CA VAL A 537 -13.71 58.75 -13.29
C VAL A 537 -13.90 60.27 -13.17
N PRO A 538 -13.82 61.06 -14.26
CA PRO A 538 -13.89 62.53 -14.17
C PRO A 538 -15.26 63.05 -13.71
N THR A 539 -15.25 64.18 -13.01
CA THR A 539 -16.47 64.90 -12.63
C THR A 539 -16.92 65.85 -13.75
N LEU A 540 -18.16 66.33 -13.66
CA LEU A 540 -18.66 67.36 -14.57
C LEU A 540 -17.86 68.67 -14.44
N THR A 541 -17.48 69.01 -13.22
CA THR A 541 -16.71 70.23 -12.88
C THR A 541 -15.36 70.27 -13.60
N ASP A 542 -14.66 69.13 -13.65
CA ASP A 542 -13.33 69.04 -14.32
C ASP A 542 -13.43 69.40 -15.82
N ALA A 543 -14.53 69.02 -16.48
CA ALA A 543 -14.80 69.39 -17.86
C ALA A 543 -15.26 70.86 -17.99
N GLN A 544 -16.11 71.32 -17.07
CA GLN A 544 -16.62 72.71 -17.06
C GLN A 544 -15.50 73.73 -16.89
N ASP A 545 -14.63 73.57 -15.89
CA ASP A 545 -13.53 74.50 -15.61
C ASP A 545 -12.51 74.56 -16.76
N ALA A 546 -12.23 73.41 -17.38
CA ALA A 546 -11.40 73.34 -18.58
C ALA A 546 -12.01 74.12 -19.76
N SER A 547 -13.30 73.91 -20.06
CA SER A 547 -13.98 74.60 -21.15
C SER A 547 -14.19 76.10 -20.91
N ILE A 548 -14.48 76.52 -19.66
CA ILE A 548 -14.53 77.93 -19.26
C ILE A 548 -13.19 78.60 -19.58
N THR A 549 -12.08 77.97 -19.19
CA THR A 549 -10.71 78.46 -19.43
C THR A 549 -10.43 78.73 -20.92
N VAL A 550 -10.96 77.89 -21.83
CA VAL A 550 -10.82 78.11 -23.28
C VAL A 550 -11.67 79.28 -23.77
N VAL A 551 -12.93 79.41 -23.31
CA VAL A 551 -13.81 80.54 -23.68
C VAL A 551 -13.22 81.87 -23.22
N GLU A 552 -12.65 81.94 -22.02
CA GLU A 552 -11.98 83.15 -21.51
C GLU A 552 -10.77 83.56 -22.37
N GLN A 553 -9.94 82.60 -22.79
CA GLN A 553 -8.80 82.88 -23.69
C GLN A 553 -9.26 83.45 -25.03
N VAL A 554 -10.35 82.94 -25.60
CA VAL A 554 -10.91 83.45 -26.88
C VAL A 554 -11.56 84.83 -26.70
N ARG A 555 -12.31 85.05 -25.61
CA ARG A 555 -12.87 86.36 -25.23
C ARG A 555 -11.80 87.44 -25.19
N ASP A 556 -10.70 87.18 -24.50
CA ASP A 556 -9.67 88.18 -24.22
C ASP A 556 -8.76 88.44 -25.44
N ALA A 557 -8.54 87.41 -26.27
CA ALA A 557 -7.95 87.57 -27.60
C ALA A 557 -8.82 88.45 -28.52
N LYS A 558 -10.14 88.26 -28.54
CA LYS A 558 -11.07 89.05 -29.35
C LYS A 558 -11.20 90.50 -28.86
N LYS A 559 -11.25 90.73 -27.53
CA LYS A 559 -11.18 92.08 -26.93
C LYS A 559 -9.87 92.80 -27.31
N THR A 560 -8.75 92.09 -27.39
CA THR A 560 -7.47 92.63 -27.84
C THR A 560 -7.48 93.04 -29.33
N GLN A 561 -8.15 92.28 -30.20
CA GLN A 561 -8.33 92.67 -31.60
C GLN A 561 -9.16 93.96 -31.76
N ILE A 562 -10.21 94.12 -30.95
CA ILE A 562 -11.04 95.33 -30.92
C ILE A 562 -10.23 96.54 -30.44
N GLU A 563 -9.41 96.38 -29.40
CA GLU A 563 -8.57 97.47 -28.88
C GLU A 563 -7.55 97.99 -29.92
N ALA A 564 -7.06 97.11 -30.80
CA ALA A 564 -6.16 97.49 -31.89
C ALA A 564 -6.83 98.26 -33.05
N ALA A 565 -8.16 98.36 -33.10
CA ALA A 565 -8.91 98.98 -34.20
C ALA A 565 -8.86 100.52 -34.17
N LYS A 566 -7.80 101.09 -34.78
CA LYS A 566 -7.50 102.55 -34.76
C LYS A 566 -8.54 103.45 -35.43
N ASN A 567 -9.45 102.90 -36.23
CA ASN A 567 -10.51 103.66 -36.90
C ASN A 567 -11.78 103.82 -36.03
N LEU A 568 -11.91 103.04 -34.96
CA LEU A 568 -13.01 103.14 -34.00
C LEU A 568 -12.67 104.13 -32.89
N THR A 569 -13.69 104.83 -32.38
CA THR A 569 -13.56 105.60 -31.14
C THR A 569 -13.62 104.70 -29.91
N GLU A 570 -13.10 105.17 -28.77
CA GLU A 570 -13.08 104.38 -27.53
C GLU A 570 -14.49 103.92 -27.11
N THR A 571 -15.52 104.74 -27.35
CA THR A 571 -16.93 104.36 -27.13
C THR A 571 -17.37 103.18 -28.00
N GLN A 572 -16.94 103.13 -29.28
CA GLN A 572 -17.24 102.04 -30.20
C GLN A 572 -16.47 100.77 -29.86
N LYS A 573 -15.18 100.90 -29.51
CA LYS A 573 -14.39 99.78 -28.97
C LYS A 573 -15.05 99.20 -27.74
N GLU A 574 -15.46 100.02 -26.78
CA GLU A 574 -16.03 99.57 -25.52
C GLU A 574 -17.39 98.89 -25.74
N ALA A 575 -18.23 99.39 -26.65
CA ALA A 575 -19.45 98.71 -27.06
C ALA A 575 -19.18 97.30 -27.63
N LEU A 576 -18.19 97.15 -28.52
CA LEU A 576 -17.81 95.85 -29.08
C LEU A 576 -17.14 94.92 -28.05
N LYS A 577 -16.33 95.45 -27.13
CA LYS A 577 -15.75 94.67 -26.01
C LYS A 577 -16.85 94.17 -25.06
N ASN A 578 -17.86 94.99 -24.80
CA ASN A 578 -19.00 94.60 -23.97
C ASN A 578 -19.84 93.52 -24.67
N GLN A 579 -20.11 93.66 -25.97
CA GLN A 579 -20.74 92.60 -26.77
C GLN A 579 -19.94 91.28 -26.71
N VAL A 580 -18.61 91.32 -26.83
CA VAL A 580 -17.75 90.13 -26.67
C VAL A 580 -17.77 89.59 -25.23
N GLY A 581 -17.90 90.45 -24.23
CA GLY A 581 -18.11 90.06 -22.83
C GLY A 581 -19.42 89.32 -22.64
N GLU A 582 -20.55 89.93 -23.00
CA GLU A 582 -21.90 89.37 -22.90
C GLU A 582 -22.02 87.99 -23.57
N ILE A 583 -21.42 87.82 -24.76
CA ILE A 583 -21.39 86.54 -25.46
C ILE A 583 -20.55 85.50 -24.69
N ALA A 584 -19.38 85.88 -24.19
CA ALA A 584 -18.50 84.98 -23.45
C ALA A 584 -19.10 84.58 -22.09
N ASP A 585 -19.72 85.52 -21.37
CA ASP A 585 -20.35 85.27 -20.08
C ASP A 585 -21.59 84.37 -20.26
N LYS A 586 -22.39 84.60 -21.30
CA LYS A 586 -23.46 83.69 -21.76
C LYS A 586 -22.93 82.29 -22.09
N ALA A 587 -21.77 82.17 -22.74
CA ALA A 587 -21.16 80.89 -23.07
C ALA A 587 -20.64 80.16 -21.82
N ILE A 588 -20.01 80.89 -20.89
CA ILE A 588 -19.54 80.39 -19.60
C ILE A 588 -20.72 79.90 -18.75
N ASP A 589 -21.84 80.63 -18.73
CA ASP A 589 -23.05 80.19 -18.04
C ASP A 589 -23.73 79.01 -18.74
N ASN A 590 -23.70 78.91 -20.08
CA ASN A 590 -24.12 77.71 -20.79
C ASN A 590 -23.25 76.49 -20.42
N ILE A 591 -21.93 76.66 -20.25
CA ILE A 591 -21.03 75.59 -19.77
C ILE A 591 -21.37 75.18 -18.33
N LYS A 592 -21.58 76.12 -17.41
CA LYS A 592 -21.98 75.81 -16.01
C LYS A 592 -23.33 75.09 -15.92
N ASN A 593 -24.26 75.41 -16.82
CA ASN A 593 -25.59 74.79 -16.87
C ASN A 593 -25.64 73.50 -17.71
N ALA A 594 -24.59 73.20 -18.50
CA ALA A 594 -24.48 71.95 -19.24
C ALA A 594 -24.32 70.76 -18.29
N THR A 595 -25.08 69.69 -18.51
CA THR A 595 -25.21 68.55 -17.59
C THR A 595 -24.30 67.38 -17.92
N THR A 596 -23.58 67.43 -19.05
CA THR A 596 -22.60 66.42 -19.49
C THR A 596 -21.37 67.07 -20.11
N ASP A 597 -20.23 66.39 -20.05
CA ASP A 597 -19.00 66.68 -20.82
C ASP A 597 -19.24 67.05 -22.30
N ALA A 598 -20.14 66.34 -22.99
CA ALA A 598 -20.51 66.63 -24.38
C ALA A 598 -21.26 67.96 -24.51
N THR A 599 -22.26 68.21 -23.66
CA THR A 599 -23.01 69.49 -23.69
C THR A 599 -22.15 70.68 -23.23
N VAL A 600 -21.16 70.43 -22.38
CA VAL A 600 -20.09 71.39 -22.04
C VAL A 600 -19.25 71.73 -23.27
N LYS A 601 -18.82 70.73 -24.04
CA LYS A 601 -18.03 70.93 -25.26
C LYS A 601 -18.81 71.61 -26.39
N ASP A 602 -20.11 71.31 -26.52
CA ASP A 602 -21.01 72.00 -27.43
C ASP A 602 -21.18 73.49 -27.04
N ALA A 603 -21.36 73.78 -25.75
CA ALA A 603 -21.46 75.14 -25.23
C ALA A 603 -20.17 75.96 -25.42
N GLU A 604 -19.01 75.35 -25.18
CA GLU A 604 -17.69 75.93 -25.50
C GLU A 604 -17.60 76.28 -26.99
N THR A 605 -17.91 75.32 -27.87
CA THR A 605 -17.81 75.46 -29.32
C THR A 605 -18.76 76.54 -29.85
N ALA A 606 -20.00 76.58 -29.35
CA ALA A 606 -20.98 77.61 -29.72
C ALA A 606 -20.53 79.01 -29.25
N GLY A 607 -20.04 79.13 -28.01
CA GLY A 607 -19.55 80.39 -27.45
C GLY A 607 -18.36 80.96 -28.21
N ILE A 608 -17.35 80.13 -28.48
CA ILE A 608 -16.17 80.50 -29.28
C ILE A 608 -16.59 81.01 -30.66
N ASN A 609 -17.53 80.34 -31.32
CA ASN A 609 -18.02 80.75 -32.63
C ASN A 609 -18.79 82.08 -32.59
N GLU A 610 -19.66 82.32 -31.59
CA GLU A 610 -20.32 83.62 -31.42
C GLU A 610 -19.32 84.75 -31.15
N ILE A 611 -18.30 84.53 -30.29
CA ILE A 611 -17.25 85.54 -29.99
C ILE A 611 -16.46 85.89 -31.27
N LEU A 612 -16.02 84.88 -32.02
CA LEU A 612 -15.23 85.07 -33.23
C LEU A 612 -16.01 85.83 -34.31
N ASN A 613 -17.33 85.64 -34.38
CA ASN A 613 -18.22 86.27 -35.36
C ASN A 613 -18.57 87.74 -35.07
N VAL A 614 -18.12 88.34 -33.95
CA VAL A 614 -18.28 89.78 -33.72
C VAL A 614 -17.46 90.59 -34.73
N THR A 615 -18.15 91.30 -35.62
CA THR A 615 -17.52 92.12 -36.68
C THR A 615 -17.02 93.45 -36.14
N ILE A 616 -15.79 93.84 -36.50
CA ILE A 616 -15.20 95.15 -36.22
C ILE A 616 -15.47 96.04 -37.44
N PRO A 617 -16.24 97.15 -37.33
CA PRO A 617 -16.55 98.01 -38.47
C PRO A 617 -15.30 98.68 -39.05
N THR A 618 -15.18 98.73 -40.38
CA THR A 618 -14.02 99.30 -41.07
C THR A 618 -14.21 100.77 -41.45
N LEU A 619 -13.10 101.48 -41.61
CA LEU A 619 -13.09 102.89 -42.05
C LEU A 619 -13.69 103.07 -43.46
N ASP A 620 -13.43 102.11 -44.36
CA ASP A 620 -13.86 102.20 -45.76
C ASP A 620 -15.38 102.06 -45.91
N ALA A 621 -16.03 101.25 -45.05
CA ALA A 621 -17.49 101.17 -44.99
C ALA A 621 -18.09 102.52 -44.54
N ALA A 622 -17.59 103.08 -43.43
CA ALA A 622 -18.05 104.38 -42.94
C ALA A 622 -17.85 105.51 -43.95
N LYS A 623 -16.76 105.48 -44.74
CA LYS A 623 -16.54 106.42 -45.86
C LYS A 623 -17.48 106.22 -47.04
N SER A 624 -17.90 104.99 -47.32
CA SER A 624 -18.86 104.69 -48.38
C SER A 624 -20.23 105.28 -48.05
N ASP A 625 -20.74 105.01 -46.85
CA ASP A 625 -22.04 105.50 -46.38
C ASP A 625 -22.05 107.04 -46.29
N ALA A 626 -20.96 107.62 -45.81
CA ALA A 626 -20.76 109.07 -45.75
C ALA A 626 -20.85 109.76 -47.12
N LYS A 627 -20.28 109.15 -48.18
CA LYS A 627 -20.33 109.70 -49.55
C LYS A 627 -21.74 109.61 -50.16
N GLN A 628 -22.48 108.55 -49.86
CA GLN A 628 -23.85 108.39 -50.37
C GLN A 628 -24.76 109.51 -49.86
N ALA A 629 -24.68 109.85 -48.57
CA ALA A 629 -25.48 110.92 -47.97
C ALA A 629 -25.31 112.29 -48.66
N ILE A 630 -24.08 112.64 -49.08
CA ILE A 630 -23.81 113.88 -49.84
C ILE A 630 -24.36 113.81 -51.27
N ALA A 631 -24.27 112.65 -51.94
CA ALA A 631 -24.82 112.47 -53.29
C ALA A 631 -26.36 112.61 -53.31
N ASP A 632 -27.04 112.09 -52.29
CA ASP A 632 -28.49 112.20 -52.13
C ASP A 632 -28.92 113.67 -51.91
N ALA A 633 -28.19 114.41 -51.07
CA ALA A 633 -28.43 115.83 -50.82
C ALA A 633 -28.22 116.72 -52.07
N LEU A 634 -27.14 116.49 -52.83
CA LEU A 634 -26.88 117.18 -54.11
C LEU A 634 -28.04 116.98 -55.09
N THR A 635 -28.54 115.74 -55.18
CA THR A 635 -29.64 115.37 -56.09
C THR A 635 -30.92 116.14 -55.74
N ALA A 636 -31.25 116.26 -54.45
CA ALA A 636 -32.41 117.02 -53.99
C ALA A 636 -32.29 118.52 -54.32
N LYS A 637 -31.15 119.16 -54.02
CA LYS A 637 -30.95 120.60 -54.27
C LYS A 637 -30.93 120.95 -55.76
N THR A 638 -30.37 120.07 -56.58
CA THR A 638 -30.37 120.20 -58.05
C THR A 638 -31.81 120.21 -58.61
N ALA A 639 -32.73 119.44 -58.02
CA ALA A 639 -34.13 119.43 -58.43
C ALA A 639 -34.87 120.73 -58.05
N GLU A 640 -34.61 121.28 -56.86
CA GLU A 640 -35.16 122.55 -56.38
C GLU A 640 -34.84 123.71 -57.34
N ILE A 641 -33.56 123.86 -57.71
CA ILE A 641 -33.08 124.92 -58.61
C ILE A 641 -33.69 124.80 -60.01
N ASN A 642 -33.75 123.58 -60.56
CA ASN A 642 -34.29 123.36 -61.90
C ASN A 642 -35.78 123.73 -62.00
N ALA A 643 -36.55 123.57 -60.93
CA ALA A 643 -37.98 123.84 -60.88
C ALA A 643 -38.34 125.34 -60.94
N ALA A 644 -37.43 126.24 -60.57
CA ALA A 644 -37.66 127.69 -60.56
C ALA A 644 -38.04 128.22 -61.97
N GLN A 645 -39.14 128.97 -62.08
CA GLN A 645 -39.64 129.46 -63.39
C GLN A 645 -39.20 130.90 -63.71
N ASN A 646 -38.56 131.58 -62.75
CA ASN A 646 -38.11 132.97 -62.82
C ASN A 646 -36.61 133.12 -63.11
N LEU A 647 -35.84 132.03 -63.08
CA LEU A 647 -34.43 132.02 -63.40
C LEU A 647 -34.22 131.58 -64.85
N THR A 648 -33.33 132.25 -65.55
CA THR A 648 -32.80 131.80 -66.83
C THR A 648 -31.99 130.50 -66.65
N ASP A 649 -31.82 129.74 -67.74
CA ASP A 649 -31.04 128.51 -67.71
C ASP A 649 -29.57 128.75 -67.26
N VAL A 650 -29.04 129.96 -67.50
CA VAL A 650 -27.70 130.37 -67.05
C VAL A 650 -27.64 130.54 -65.52
N GLU A 651 -28.64 131.19 -64.93
CA GLU A 651 -28.71 131.38 -63.46
C GLU A 651 -28.96 130.04 -62.73
N LYS A 652 -29.81 129.18 -63.32
CA LYS A 652 -29.98 127.80 -62.84
C LYS A 652 -28.67 127.03 -62.87
N GLN A 653 -27.95 127.07 -63.99
CA GLN A 653 -26.67 126.37 -64.10
C GLN A 653 -25.66 126.90 -63.07
N SER A 654 -25.59 128.22 -62.85
CA SER A 654 -24.70 128.80 -61.84
C SER A 654 -25.01 128.33 -60.41
N LEU A 655 -26.28 128.15 -60.05
CA LEU A 655 -26.67 127.62 -58.73
C LEU A 655 -26.46 126.10 -58.63
N ILE A 656 -26.64 125.36 -59.73
CA ILE A 656 -26.33 123.92 -59.79
C ILE A 656 -24.82 123.70 -59.67
N ASP A 657 -24.00 124.50 -60.35
CA ASP A 657 -22.54 124.47 -60.27
C ASP A 657 -22.06 124.81 -58.85
N GLN A 658 -22.74 125.72 -58.14
CA GLN A 658 -22.49 125.99 -56.73
C GLN A 658 -22.81 124.77 -55.84
N ALA A 659 -23.97 124.13 -56.02
CA ALA A 659 -24.32 122.91 -55.29
C ALA A 659 -23.35 121.75 -55.58
N GLN A 660 -22.94 121.58 -56.84
CA GLN A 660 -21.90 120.61 -57.23
C GLN A 660 -20.53 120.95 -56.63
N THR A 661 -20.21 122.22 -56.43
CA THR A 661 -18.96 122.66 -55.78
C THR A 661 -18.93 122.29 -54.30
N GLU A 662 -20.03 122.50 -53.57
CA GLU A 662 -20.13 122.05 -52.17
C GLU A 662 -20.11 120.52 -52.06
N ALA A 663 -20.79 119.80 -52.97
CA ALA A 663 -20.67 118.34 -53.05
C ALA A 663 -19.25 117.85 -53.42
N ALA A 664 -18.49 118.63 -54.19
CA ALA A 664 -17.08 118.36 -54.50
C ALA A 664 -16.14 118.58 -53.29
N ALA A 665 -16.62 119.14 -52.17
CA ALA A 665 -15.89 119.23 -50.90
C ALA A 665 -15.73 117.86 -50.17
N ASN A 666 -16.13 116.76 -50.80
CA ASN A 666 -15.94 115.35 -50.39
C ASN A 666 -14.53 114.98 -49.88
N LYS A 667 -13.49 115.79 -50.15
CA LYS A 667 -12.13 115.67 -49.60
C LYS A 667 -12.10 115.43 -48.08
N ASN A 668 -13.04 115.99 -47.32
CA ASN A 668 -13.11 115.81 -45.86
C ASN A 668 -13.51 114.39 -45.45
N ILE A 669 -14.32 113.68 -46.25
CA ILE A 669 -14.65 112.26 -46.02
C ILE A 669 -13.46 111.37 -46.40
N ASP A 670 -12.83 111.63 -47.54
CA ASP A 670 -11.63 110.86 -47.95
C ASP A 670 -10.46 111.02 -46.97
N ALA A 671 -10.29 112.21 -46.38
CA ALA A 671 -9.30 112.49 -45.36
C ALA A 671 -9.63 111.92 -43.95
N ALA A 672 -10.85 111.42 -43.72
CA ALA A 672 -11.23 110.88 -42.41
C ALA A 672 -10.35 109.68 -42.01
N THR A 673 -9.90 109.66 -40.75
CA THR A 673 -9.06 108.59 -40.18
C THR A 673 -9.82 107.69 -39.20
N THR A 674 -11.02 108.10 -38.79
CA THR A 674 -11.95 107.35 -37.94
C THR A 674 -13.35 107.34 -38.55
N ASN A 675 -14.18 106.39 -38.14
CA ASN A 675 -15.55 106.25 -38.63
C ASN A 675 -16.37 107.51 -38.34
N ASP A 676 -16.30 108.02 -37.10
CA ASP A 676 -17.00 109.23 -36.64
C ASP A 676 -16.59 110.48 -37.45
N ALA A 677 -15.32 110.56 -37.89
CA ALA A 677 -14.84 111.66 -38.73
C ALA A 677 -15.45 111.62 -40.14
N ALA A 678 -15.71 110.43 -40.70
CA ALA A 678 -16.41 110.27 -41.97
C ALA A 678 -17.90 110.67 -41.83
N GLU A 679 -18.56 110.22 -40.77
CA GLU A 679 -19.98 110.54 -40.49
C GLU A 679 -20.18 112.05 -40.23
N LEU A 680 -19.28 112.68 -39.48
CA LEU A 680 -19.31 114.12 -39.23
C LEU A 680 -19.04 114.93 -40.50
N ALA A 681 -18.10 114.49 -41.35
CA ALA A 681 -17.84 115.12 -42.64
C ALA A 681 -19.05 115.03 -43.59
N ALA A 682 -19.80 113.91 -43.58
CA ALA A 682 -21.06 113.78 -44.31
C ALA A 682 -22.12 114.77 -43.82
N LYS A 683 -22.37 114.83 -42.51
CA LYS A 683 -23.35 115.76 -41.91
C LYS A 683 -23.06 117.22 -42.28
N ASN A 684 -21.79 117.63 -42.24
CA ASN A 684 -21.38 118.98 -42.59
C ASN A 684 -21.55 119.28 -44.10
N GLY A 685 -21.18 118.34 -44.98
CA GLY A 685 -21.32 118.52 -46.43
C GLY A 685 -22.77 118.52 -46.91
N VAL A 686 -23.64 117.70 -46.30
CA VAL A 686 -25.10 117.72 -46.54
C VAL A 686 -25.70 119.08 -46.19
N GLN A 687 -25.29 119.68 -45.06
CA GLN A 687 -25.80 121.01 -44.66
C GLN A 687 -25.38 122.11 -45.63
N ALA A 688 -24.11 122.14 -46.07
CA ALA A 688 -23.60 123.16 -46.99
C ALA A 688 -24.37 123.22 -48.32
N ILE A 689 -24.81 122.07 -48.83
CA ILE A 689 -25.64 121.97 -50.04
C ILE A 689 -27.06 122.54 -49.82
N LEU A 690 -27.65 122.32 -48.64
CA LEU A 690 -29.02 122.74 -48.34
C LEU A 690 -29.19 124.27 -48.28
N ASP A 691 -28.15 124.97 -47.83
CA ASP A 691 -28.19 126.40 -47.50
C ASP A 691 -28.24 127.34 -48.75
N ILE A 692 -28.04 126.81 -49.96
CA ILE A 692 -28.04 127.57 -51.23
C ILE A 692 -29.44 128.13 -51.55
N GLN A 693 -29.51 129.37 -52.07
CA GLN A 693 -30.74 130.16 -52.23
C GLN A 693 -31.19 130.34 -53.69
N VAL A 694 -32.49 130.58 -53.91
CA VAL A 694 -33.13 130.68 -55.23
C VAL A 694 -34.08 131.92 -55.28
N PRO A 695 -33.82 132.95 -56.11
CA PRO A 695 -34.66 134.17 -56.25
C PRO A 695 -36.08 133.94 -56.76
N THR A 696 -36.93 135.00 -56.83
CA THR A 696 -38.36 134.92 -57.19
C THR A 696 -38.82 135.83 -58.35
N VAL A 697 -40.06 135.63 -58.85
CA VAL A 697 -40.68 136.41 -59.96
C VAL A 697 -40.94 137.87 -59.60
N GLU A 698 -41.31 138.15 -58.35
CA GLU A 698 -41.79 139.48 -57.91
C GLU A 698 -40.70 140.54 -58.08
N GLU A 699 -39.47 140.16 -57.72
CA GLU A 699 -38.26 140.99 -57.72
C GLU A 699 -37.86 141.42 -59.14
N THR A 700 -38.10 140.58 -60.15
CA THR A 700 -37.86 140.91 -61.57
C THR A 700 -38.78 142.03 -62.06
N ARG A 701 -40.04 142.06 -61.59
CA ARG A 701 -41.07 142.97 -62.09
C ARG A 701 -40.82 144.42 -61.65
N ASP A 702 -40.43 144.62 -60.40
CA ASP A 702 -40.22 145.97 -59.86
C ASP A 702 -38.98 146.65 -60.47
N GLN A 703 -37.97 145.88 -60.88
CA GLN A 703 -36.82 146.42 -61.61
C GLN A 703 -37.18 146.93 -63.01
N ALA A 704 -38.10 146.26 -63.72
CA ALA A 704 -38.55 146.69 -65.04
C ALA A 704 -39.33 148.02 -64.99
N LYS A 705 -40.25 148.19 -64.02
CA LYS A 705 -40.98 149.46 -63.81
C LYS A 705 -40.02 150.63 -63.58
N LYS A 706 -38.99 150.39 -62.79
CA LYS A 706 -37.95 151.38 -62.45
C LYS A 706 -37.18 151.87 -63.67
N ASN A 707 -37.05 151.05 -64.71
CA ASN A 707 -36.41 151.44 -65.97
C ASN A 707 -37.33 152.33 -66.84
N VAL A 708 -38.63 152.01 -66.90
CA VAL A 708 -39.66 152.87 -67.52
C VAL A 708 -39.72 154.25 -66.86
N ASP A 709 -39.65 154.30 -65.53
CA ASP A 709 -39.68 155.56 -64.76
C ASP A 709 -38.50 156.48 -65.10
N ASN A 710 -37.32 155.93 -65.37
CA ASN A 710 -36.15 156.70 -65.78
C ASN A 710 -36.38 157.34 -67.16
N ALA A 711 -36.91 156.59 -68.14
CA ALA A 711 -37.23 157.10 -69.47
C ALA A 711 -38.29 158.21 -69.43
N LEU A 712 -39.33 158.07 -68.61
CA LEU A 712 -40.35 159.10 -68.40
C LEU A 712 -39.73 160.42 -67.94
N ASN A 713 -38.86 160.37 -66.93
CA ASN A 713 -38.28 161.57 -66.34
C ASN A 713 -37.37 162.30 -67.33
N SER A 714 -36.53 161.59 -68.09
CA SER A 714 -35.74 162.19 -69.17
C SER A 714 -36.60 162.89 -70.22
N LYS A 715 -37.75 162.30 -70.60
CA LYS A 715 -38.65 162.91 -71.59
C LYS A 715 -39.35 164.17 -71.07
N LYS A 716 -39.69 164.21 -69.78
CA LYS A 716 -40.22 165.42 -69.13
C LYS A 716 -39.24 166.59 -69.16
N GLU A 717 -37.95 166.34 -69.00
CA GLU A 717 -36.92 167.39 -69.09
C GLU A 717 -36.78 167.94 -70.52
N GLU A 718 -36.82 167.07 -71.54
CA GLU A 718 -36.80 167.48 -72.96
C GLU A 718 -37.96 168.45 -73.28
N ILE A 719 -39.19 168.08 -72.89
CA ILE A 719 -40.39 168.88 -73.17
C ILE A 719 -40.37 170.21 -72.39
N ASN A 720 -39.96 170.18 -71.12
CA ASN A 720 -39.86 171.39 -70.29
C ASN A 720 -38.85 172.41 -70.84
N ASN A 721 -37.76 171.97 -71.44
CA ASN A 721 -36.74 172.84 -72.03
C ASN A 721 -37.10 173.38 -73.43
N SER A 722 -38.18 172.91 -74.05
CA SER A 722 -38.65 173.44 -75.35
C SER A 722 -39.06 174.92 -75.28
N ASN A 723 -39.09 175.61 -76.42
CA ASN A 723 -39.51 177.03 -76.49
C ASN A 723 -41.00 177.19 -76.87
N LEU A 724 -41.83 176.19 -76.51
CA LEU A 724 -43.28 176.16 -76.67
C LEU A 724 -43.98 177.07 -75.63
N SER A 725 -45.23 177.44 -75.91
CA SER A 725 -46.11 178.04 -74.89
C SER A 725 -46.40 177.02 -73.76
N PRO A 726 -46.65 177.46 -72.51
CA PRO A 726 -46.88 176.55 -71.38
C PRO A 726 -47.96 175.50 -71.66
N ALA A 727 -49.12 175.92 -72.18
CA ALA A 727 -50.22 175.02 -72.52
C ALA A 727 -49.88 173.96 -73.59
N ALA A 728 -48.85 174.18 -74.41
CA ALA A 728 -48.37 173.18 -75.37
C ALA A 728 -47.29 172.25 -74.77
N LYS A 729 -46.58 172.67 -73.71
CA LYS A 729 -45.70 171.79 -72.93
C LYS A 729 -46.52 170.84 -72.05
N ASP A 730 -47.52 171.39 -71.36
CA ASP A 730 -48.38 170.63 -70.46
C ASP A 730 -49.08 169.48 -71.21
N ALA A 731 -49.54 169.73 -72.44
CA ALA A 731 -50.15 168.71 -73.30
C ALA A 731 -49.18 167.55 -73.60
N LEU A 732 -47.94 167.84 -73.99
CA LEU A 732 -46.92 166.83 -74.32
C LEU A 732 -46.40 166.09 -73.07
N ILE A 733 -46.34 166.74 -71.91
CA ILE A 733 -45.95 166.08 -70.64
C ILE A 733 -47.00 165.06 -70.23
N ASN A 734 -48.30 165.41 -70.29
CA ASN A 734 -49.38 164.45 -70.03
C ASN A 734 -49.35 163.26 -71.00
N GLU A 735 -48.99 163.50 -72.28
CA GLU A 735 -48.85 162.43 -73.28
C GLU A 735 -47.69 161.46 -72.92
N ALA A 736 -46.57 161.98 -72.41
CA ALA A 736 -45.44 161.17 -71.95
C ALA A 736 -45.76 160.39 -70.66
N GLU A 737 -46.44 161.02 -69.70
CA GLU A 737 -46.93 160.35 -68.48
C GLU A 737 -47.89 159.20 -68.81
N GLN A 738 -48.80 159.42 -69.76
CA GLN A 738 -49.73 158.38 -70.20
C GLN A 738 -49.03 157.20 -70.88
N ALA A 739 -47.96 157.43 -71.65
CA ALA A 739 -47.15 156.37 -72.24
C ALA A 739 -46.43 155.50 -71.18
N ALA A 740 -45.87 156.13 -70.15
CA ALA A 740 -45.20 155.43 -69.04
C ALA A 740 -46.18 154.65 -68.14
N GLU A 741 -47.37 155.18 -67.88
CA GLU A 741 -48.38 154.47 -67.08
C GLU A 741 -48.92 153.23 -67.82
N ASN A 742 -49.06 153.32 -69.14
CA ASN A 742 -49.38 152.16 -69.99
C ASN A 742 -48.27 151.09 -69.94
N ALA A 743 -47.00 151.52 -69.94
CA ALA A 743 -45.84 150.63 -69.86
C ALA A 743 -45.74 149.89 -68.52
N ARG A 744 -45.87 150.62 -67.40
CA ARG A 744 -45.99 150.03 -66.05
C ARG A 744 -47.13 149.02 -65.98
N THR A 745 -48.29 149.39 -66.53
CA THR A 745 -49.48 148.51 -66.59
C THR A 745 -49.21 147.25 -67.41
N ALA A 746 -48.45 147.34 -68.52
CA ALA A 746 -48.06 146.17 -69.30
C ALA A 746 -47.07 145.26 -68.52
N ILE A 747 -46.14 145.84 -67.76
CA ILE A 747 -45.23 145.11 -66.86
C ILE A 747 -45.99 144.42 -65.71
N ASP A 748 -47.01 145.08 -65.14
CA ASP A 748 -47.84 144.47 -64.08
C ASP A 748 -48.74 143.33 -64.59
N ASN A 749 -49.25 143.44 -65.81
CA ASN A 749 -50.03 142.36 -66.44
C ASN A 749 -49.16 141.26 -67.08
N ALA A 750 -47.85 141.45 -67.16
CA ALA A 750 -46.93 140.45 -67.69
C ALA A 750 -46.70 139.32 -66.69
N THR A 751 -47.21 138.13 -67.02
CA THR A 751 -47.15 136.93 -66.18
C THR A 751 -45.86 136.11 -66.33
N THR A 752 -44.92 136.55 -67.16
CA THR A 752 -43.62 135.89 -67.41
C THR A 752 -42.50 136.93 -67.50
N ALA A 753 -41.27 136.55 -67.16
CA ALA A 753 -40.11 137.44 -67.26
C ALA A 753 -39.89 137.99 -68.68
N SER A 754 -40.11 137.17 -69.72
CA SER A 754 -40.01 137.62 -71.12
C SER A 754 -41.05 138.69 -71.44
N ALA A 755 -42.30 138.53 -70.99
CA ALA A 755 -43.34 139.53 -71.20
C ALA A 755 -43.08 140.82 -70.38
N ILE A 756 -42.43 140.71 -69.21
CA ILE A 756 -42.00 141.87 -68.40
C ILE A 756 -40.97 142.69 -69.19
N SER A 757 -39.94 142.05 -69.76
CA SER A 757 -38.91 142.72 -70.58
C SER A 757 -39.45 143.27 -71.91
N GLU A 758 -40.38 142.58 -72.56
CA GLU A 758 -41.06 143.10 -73.77
C GLU A 758 -41.90 144.35 -73.45
N ALA A 759 -42.65 144.33 -72.34
CA ALA A 759 -43.45 145.46 -71.88
C ALA A 759 -42.60 146.68 -71.48
N GLU A 760 -41.45 146.45 -70.83
CA GLU A 760 -40.45 147.48 -70.52
C GLU A 760 -39.90 148.14 -71.80
N ALA A 761 -39.39 147.34 -72.74
CA ALA A 761 -38.78 147.84 -73.97
C ALA A 761 -39.77 148.58 -74.87
N ALA A 762 -40.99 148.04 -75.04
CA ALA A 762 -42.06 148.71 -75.78
C ALA A 762 -42.51 150.02 -75.11
N GLY A 763 -42.52 150.03 -73.77
CA GLY A 763 -42.90 151.17 -72.96
C GLY A 763 -41.94 152.36 -73.06
N ILE A 764 -40.64 152.09 -72.93
CA ILE A 764 -39.58 153.11 -73.10
C ILE A 764 -39.65 153.72 -74.51
N ALA A 765 -39.77 152.89 -75.55
CA ALA A 765 -39.88 153.36 -76.93
C ALA A 765 -41.15 154.21 -77.21
N ALA A 766 -42.25 153.99 -76.49
CA ALA A 766 -43.46 154.80 -76.60
C ALA A 766 -43.25 156.22 -76.05
N ILE A 767 -42.57 156.35 -74.91
CA ILE A 767 -42.25 157.63 -74.26
C ILE A 767 -41.34 158.49 -75.16
N GLU A 768 -40.31 157.89 -75.76
CA GLU A 768 -39.28 158.62 -76.53
C GLU A 768 -39.83 159.35 -77.77
N ASN A 769 -40.94 158.89 -78.35
CA ASN A 769 -41.42 159.34 -79.67
C ASN A 769 -42.16 160.70 -79.71
N ILE A 770 -42.47 161.29 -78.55
CA ILE A 770 -43.25 162.54 -78.43
C ILE A 770 -42.41 163.78 -78.83
N LYS A 771 -42.99 164.80 -79.49
CA LYS A 771 -42.23 165.89 -80.15
C LYS A 771 -42.79 167.30 -79.94
N ALA A 772 -41.89 168.25 -79.67
CA ALA A 772 -42.14 169.69 -79.67
C ALA A 772 -41.72 170.36 -81.00
N SER A 773 -42.30 171.52 -81.34
CA SER A 773 -42.07 172.19 -82.64
C SER A 773 -41.77 173.69 -82.54
N ASN A 774 -40.58 174.06 -83.00
CA ASN A 774 -40.18 175.40 -83.47
C ASN A 774 -39.12 175.21 -84.57
N ALA A 775 -39.04 176.14 -85.52
CA ALA A 775 -38.13 176.11 -86.68
C ALA A 775 -37.75 177.55 -87.08
N PRO A 776 -36.69 177.83 -87.89
CA PRO A 776 -35.96 176.94 -88.80
C PRO A 776 -34.41 177.07 -88.71
N THR A 777 -33.70 176.82 -89.84
CA THR A 777 -32.24 176.89 -90.09
C THR A 777 -31.40 175.85 -89.33
N GLU A 778 -30.66 174.94 -89.98
CA GLU A 778 -29.49 175.14 -90.87
C GLU A 778 -28.26 175.78 -90.19
N SER A 779 -27.24 174.95 -89.93
CA SER A 779 -25.84 175.25 -90.27
C SER A 779 -24.97 173.99 -90.17
N ASP A 780 -24.36 173.64 -91.31
CA ASP A 780 -22.96 173.22 -91.53
C ASP A 780 -22.16 172.29 -90.60
N ASN A 781 -21.16 171.70 -91.27
CA ASN A 781 -19.80 171.43 -90.80
C ASN A 781 -19.46 170.16 -90.00
N SER A 782 -19.01 169.16 -90.77
CA SER A 782 -17.57 168.83 -90.92
C SER A 782 -16.76 168.21 -89.79
N SER A 783 -15.83 167.36 -90.27
CA SER A 783 -14.55 166.95 -89.69
C SER A 783 -14.59 165.99 -88.49
N ASN A 784 -14.09 164.76 -88.61
CA ASN A 784 -12.76 164.32 -89.07
C ASN A 784 -11.61 164.90 -88.23
N HIS A 785 -11.23 164.18 -87.17
CA HIS A 785 -9.84 163.74 -86.94
C HIS A 785 -9.88 162.32 -86.33
N GLN A 786 -9.07 161.31 -86.67
CA GLN A 786 -7.70 161.20 -87.24
C GLN A 786 -6.59 161.18 -86.17
N ALA A 787 -5.59 160.31 -86.42
CA ALA A 787 -4.29 160.21 -85.75
C ALA A 787 -4.27 159.67 -84.29
N ASN A 788 -3.15 159.18 -83.76
CA ASN A 788 -2.13 158.24 -84.26
C ASN A 788 -1.09 157.98 -83.12
N THR A 789 -0.36 156.85 -83.21
CA THR A 789 1.07 156.67 -82.81
C THR A 789 1.58 156.97 -81.37
N GLU A 790 2.16 155.92 -80.76
CA GLU A 790 3.59 155.82 -80.32
C GLU A 790 4.08 156.16 -78.88
N THR A 791 4.31 155.07 -78.10
CA THR A 791 5.54 154.74 -77.29
C THR A 791 5.96 155.60 -76.06
N PRO A 792 6.92 155.16 -75.19
CA PRO A 792 7.74 153.91 -75.15
C PRO A 792 7.91 153.17 -73.77
N THR A 793 8.67 152.06 -73.81
CA THR A 793 9.67 151.52 -72.81
C THR A 793 9.32 150.66 -71.57
N GLU A 794 9.97 149.46 -71.52
CA GLU A 794 10.67 148.78 -70.37
C GLU A 794 9.88 148.17 -69.17
N ASP A 795 10.26 147.01 -68.54
CA ASP A 795 11.30 145.98 -68.80
C ASP A 795 11.04 144.58 -68.10
N ASN A 796 11.72 143.52 -68.60
CA ASN A 796 12.28 142.29 -67.96
C ASN A 796 11.53 141.02 -67.43
N SER A 797 12.06 139.84 -67.84
CA SER A 797 12.28 138.51 -67.17
C SER A 797 11.14 137.65 -66.54
N THR A 798 10.87 136.37 -66.89
CA THR A 798 11.62 135.04 -66.92
C THR A 798 11.39 134.16 -65.65
N SER A 799 11.41 132.80 -65.62
CA SER A 799 11.76 131.74 -66.61
C SER A 799 11.20 130.31 -66.25
N GLN A 800 10.93 129.46 -67.28
CA GLN A 800 11.28 128.00 -67.44
C GLN A 800 10.88 126.89 -66.40
N ASP A 801 10.83 125.56 -66.66
CA ASP A 801 11.10 124.72 -67.88
C ASP A 801 10.39 123.32 -67.92
N ASN A 802 10.49 122.69 -69.11
CA ASN A 802 10.17 121.34 -69.68
C ASN A 802 10.42 120.04 -68.82
N ASN A 803 10.21 118.75 -69.22
CA ASN A 803 9.99 118.03 -70.51
C ASN A 803 9.40 116.58 -70.33
N ALA A 804 9.31 115.73 -71.38
CA ALA A 804 8.77 114.34 -71.41
C ALA A 804 9.87 113.20 -71.55
N THR A 805 9.69 111.89 -71.88
CA THR A 805 8.67 111.11 -72.65
C THR A 805 8.81 109.54 -72.53
N GLN A 806 7.81 108.76 -72.98
CA GLN A 806 7.85 107.35 -73.52
C GLN A 806 7.90 106.09 -72.58
N ALA A 807 7.94 104.88 -73.19
CA ALA A 807 7.69 103.51 -72.64
C ALA A 807 8.64 102.45 -73.33
N PRO A 808 8.40 101.11 -73.48
CA PRO A 808 7.88 100.02 -72.61
C PRO A 808 8.78 98.70 -72.61
N VAL A 809 8.26 97.58 -72.06
CA VAL A 809 8.57 96.11 -72.29
C VAL A 809 9.80 95.36 -71.66
N GLN A 810 9.51 94.13 -71.16
CA GLN A 810 10.30 92.86 -71.11
C GLN A 810 11.52 92.64 -70.15
N GLY A 811 11.65 91.39 -69.64
CA GLY A 811 12.82 90.84 -68.94
C GLY A 811 12.53 89.50 -68.20
N ASN A 812 13.47 88.55 -68.13
CA ASN A 812 13.26 87.17 -67.64
C ASN A 812 14.29 86.72 -66.55
N ASP A 813 13.88 85.72 -65.75
CA ASP A 813 14.68 84.59 -65.21
C ASP A 813 15.68 84.65 -64.01
N THR A 814 15.57 83.54 -63.24
CA THR A 814 16.60 82.70 -62.55
C THR A 814 17.23 83.00 -61.18
N ARG A 815 17.00 82.01 -60.27
CA ARG A 815 17.92 81.33 -59.31
C ARG A 815 18.61 82.13 -58.19
N ALA A 816 19.05 81.54 -57.07
CA ALA A 816 18.73 80.31 -56.30
C ALA A 816 19.50 80.42 -54.95
N ASP A 817 19.69 79.44 -54.06
CA ASP A 817 19.38 77.99 -53.88
C ASP A 817 19.29 77.78 -52.32
N LEU A 818 18.74 76.72 -51.73
CA LEU A 818 19.51 75.52 -51.32
C LEU A 818 18.60 74.45 -50.64
N THR A 819 18.93 73.18 -50.91
CA THR A 819 18.82 71.94 -50.10
C THR A 819 18.00 71.95 -48.79
N GLY A 820 17.15 70.97 -48.48
CA GLY A 820 17.25 69.52 -48.78
C GLY A 820 18.07 68.80 -47.69
N SER A 821 17.80 67.56 -47.26
CA SER A 821 16.98 66.43 -47.77
C SER A 821 16.52 65.57 -46.55
N HIS A 822 15.97 64.35 -46.59
CA HIS A 822 15.77 63.30 -47.61
C HIS A 822 14.59 62.37 -47.18
N GLY A 823 14.18 61.42 -48.04
CA GLY A 823 13.37 60.25 -47.66
C GLY A 823 13.80 58.98 -48.42
N THR A 824 13.49 57.79 -47.92
CA THR A 824 13.93 56.48 -48.47
C THR A 824 12.84 55.39 -48.40
N ASN A 825 12.99 54.37 -49.25
CA ASN A 825 12.08 53.23 -49.45
C ASN A 825 12.87 51.92 -49.26
N LEU A 826 12.27 50.89 -48.64
CA LEU A 826 12.89 49.55 -48.54
C LEU A 826 11.87 48.39 -48.42
N THR A 827 11.30 48.04 -49.56
CA THR A 827 11.17 46.68 -50.14
C THR A 827 10.72 45.46 -49.29
N THR A 828 9.64 44.82 -49.79
CA THR A 828 9.33 43.37 -49.80
C THR A 828 9.26 42.55 -48.49
N GLY A 829 8.06 42.02 -48.24
CA GLY A 829 7.85 40.72 -47.58
C GLY A 829 6.58 40.06 -48.15
N GLN A 830 6.69 38.90 -48.80
CA GLN A 830 5.54 38.13 -49.28
C GLN A 830 5.01 37.23 -48.16
N GLN A 831 3.69 37.10 -48.00
CA GLN A 831 3.02 35.80 -48.21
C GLN A 831 1.48 35.83 -48.16
N THR A 832 0.88 35.14 -49.14
CA THR A 832 -0.45 34.48 -49.14
C THR A 832 -1.69 35.23 -48.65
N GLU A 833 -2.59 35.50 -49.60
CA GLU A 833 -4.00 35.79 -49.34
C GLU A 833 -4.72 34.61 -48.66
N LYS A 834 -5.79 34.94 -47.93
CA LYS A 834 -6.70 33.98 -47.27
C LYS A 834 -7.92 33.74 -48.16
N ALA A 835 -8.03 32.56 -48.76
CA ALA A 835 -9.26 32.13 -49.43
C ALA A 835 -10.35 31.76 -48.39
N THR A 836 -11.61 32.01 -48.74
CA THR A 836 -12.80 31.63 -47.95
C THR A 836 -13.09 30.13 -48.14
N ASP A 837 -13.79 29.45 -47.22
CA ASP A 837 -15.26 29.43 -47.29
C ASP A 837 -16.02 28.91 -46.05
N THR A 838 -17.23 29.45 -45.94
CA THR A 838 -18.48 28.88 -45.37
C THR A 838 -18.60 28.43 -43.90
N ASN A 839 -19.55 29.13 -43.25
CA ASN A 839 -20.72 28.58 -42.52
C ASN A 839 -20.71 28.38 -40.99
N SER A 840 -21.52 29.25 -40.36
CA SER A 840 -22.52 28.95 -39.33
C SER A 840 -22.08 28.64 -37.89
N LYS A 841 -22.90 28.92 -36.86
CA LYS A 841 -23.88 30.00 -36.58
C LYS A 841 -24.37 29.81 -35.12
N GLU A 842 -24.59 30.89 -34.38
CA GLU A 842 -25.43 30.96 -33.17
C GLU A 842 -25.04 30.11 -31.93
N THR A 843 -25.66 30.44 -30.80
CA THR A 843 -25.25 30.06 -29.44
C THR A 843 -26.45 29.86 -28.50
N LEU A 844 -26.31 28.94 -27.52
CA LEU A 844 -27.15 28.76 -26.31
C LEU A 844 -28.61 28.27 -26.56
N PRO A 845 -29.39 27.81 -25.53
CA PRO A 845 -29.06 27.68 -24.09
C PRO A 845 -29.35 26.29 -23.42
N GLN A 846 -28.78 26.12 -22.22
CA GLN A 846 -29.19 25.36 -21.00
C GLN A 846 -30.01 24.04 -20.97
N THR A 847 -29.77 23.32 -19.85
CA THR A 847 -30.61 22.34 -19.09
C THR A 847 -30.44 20.83 -19.35
N GLY A 848 -30.47 20.03 -18.27
CA GLY A 848 -31.60 19.08 -18.19
C GLY A 848 -31.45 17.57 -17.93
N ASN A 849 -30.49 17.08 -17.14
CA ASN A 849 -30.61 15.79 -16.38
C ASN A 849 -30.62 14.44 -17.17
N GLU A 850 -30.61 13.32 -16.41
CA GLU A 850 -30.84 11.90 -16.76
C GLU A 850 -29.74 11.09 -17.49
N THR A 851 -28.96 10.38 -16.66
CA THR A 851 -28.92 8.90 -16.61
C THR A 851 -28.13 8.07 -17.65
N GLU A 852 -27.26 7.22 -17.09
CA GLU A 852 -26.59 6.01 -17.63
C GLU A 852 -26.11 5.97 -19.09
N ARG A 853 -24.78 5.82 -19.26
CA ARG A 853 -24.17 4.51 -19.59
C ARG A 853 -22.66 4.50 -19.31
N GLY A 854 -22.13 3.34 -18.94
CA GLY A 854 -20.83 3.23 -18.28
C GLY A 854 -19.61 3.51 -19.17
N LEU A 855 -18.60 4.17 -18.60
CA LEU A 855 -17.24 4.17 -19.11
C LEU A 855 -16.35 3.24 -18.27
N SER A 856 -15.75 2.26 -18.95
CA SER A 856 -14.40 1.73 -18.71
C SER A 856 -13.74 2.02 -17.36
N ILE A 857 -13.76 1.04 -16.45
CA ILE A 857 -12.85 1.01 -15.30
C ILE A 857 -11.42 0.82 -15.82
N ALA A 858 -10.66 1.91 -15.92
CA ALA A 858 -9.22 1.87 -16.15
C ALA A 858 -8.51 1.52 -14.83
N GLY A 859 -8.42 0.22 -14.53
CA GLY A 859 -7.86 -0.27 -13.27
C GLY A 859 -6.35 0.00 -13.16
N LEU A 860 -5.98 0.99 -12.35
CA LEU A 860 -4.61 1.17 -11.86
C LEU A 860 -4.31 0.12 -10.78
N ALA A 861 -4.00 -1.10 -11.24
CA ALA A 861 -3.54 -2.18 -10.38
C ALA A 861 -2.09 -1.90 -9.92
N ILE A 862 -1.94 -1.17 -8.81
CA ILE A 862 -0.67 -1.06 -8.10
C ILE A 862 -0.40 -2.44 -7.46
N ALA A 863 0.64 -3.12 -7.95
CA ALA A 863 0.94 -4.49 -7.54
C ALA A 863 1.43 -4.55 -6.08
N SER A 864 0.75 -5.36 -5.26
CA SER A 864 1.13 -5.63 -3.87
C SER A 864 2.45 -6.38 -3.79
N LEU A 865 3.54 -5.67 -3.50
CA LEU A 865 4.91 -6.20 -3.53
C LEU A 865 5.32 -6.86 -2.20
N LEU A 866 4.46 -7.73 -1.65
CA LEU A 866 4.70 -8.50 -0.42
C LEU A 866 4.28 -9.96 -0.61
N GLY A 867 5.28 -10.85 -0.69
CA GLY A 867 5.11 -12.30 -0.75
C GLY A 867 6.40 -13.00 -1.17
N LEU A 868 6.63 -14.21 -0.64
CA LEU A 868 7.72 -15.14 -1.03
C LEU A 868 9.17 -14.64 -0.83
N PHE A 869 9.58 -14.54 0.43
CA PHE A 869 10.96 -14.91 0.81
C PHE A 869 10.95 -15.76 2.09
N GLY A 870 10.73 -17.06 1.90
CA GLY A 870 10.83 -18.08 2.95
C GLY A 870 11.37 -19.38 2.37
N LEU A 871 12.19 -20.09 3.17
CA LEU A 871 12.66 -21.47 2.96
C LEU A 871 13.33 -21.82 1.61
N SER A 872 14.67 -21.80 1.59
CA SER A 872 15.49 -22.79 0.87
C SER A 872 16.96 -22.76 1.34
N GLY A 873 17.16 -23.03 2.63
CA GLY A 873 18.50 -23.21 3.21
C GLY A 873 19.00 -24.64 3.06
N LEU A 874 19.54 -25.03 1.90
CA LEU A 874 20.12 -26.36 1.69
C LEU A 874 21.65 -26.29 1.48
N GLY A 875 22.40 -26.69 2.51
CA GLY A 875 23.85 -26.61 2.52
C GLY A 875 24.56 -27.88 2.06
N LYS A 876 25.59 -27.71 1.22
CA LYS A 876 26.69 -28.66 0.95
C LYS A 876 26.32 -30.07 0.43
N LYS A 877 26.78 -30.35 -0.80
CA LYS A 877 27.93 -31.25 -1.02
C LYS A 877 28.52 -31.09 -2.42
N ARG A 878 29.84 -30.93 -2.49
CA ARG A 878 30.68 -31.13 -3.68
C ARG A 878 32.03 -31.58 -3.18
N ASP A 879 32.21 -32.89 -3.10
CA ASP A 879 33.53 -33.49 -2.94
C ASP A 879 33.80 -34.44 -4.10
N TYR A 880 35.01 -34.26 -4.60
CA TYR A 880 35.78 -34.91 -5.64
C TYR A 880 35.69 -36.45 -5.80
N ILE A 881 36.04 -36.87 -7.03
CA ILE A 881 36.61 -38.16 -7.48
C ILE A 881 35.64 -39.26 -8.00
N ASN A 882 35.85 -39.55 -9.29
CA ASN A 882 35.49 -40.74 -10.10
C ASN A 882 34.03 -41.21 -10.12
#